data_AF-A0A8H3E3N7-F1
#
_entry.id   AF-A0A8H3E3N7-F1
#
_cell.length_a   1.000
_cell.length_b   1.000
_cell.length_c   1.000
_cell.angle_alpha   90.00
_cell.angle_beta   90.00
_cell.angle_gamma   90.00
#
_symmetry.space_group_name_H-M   'P 1'
#
loop_
_entity.id
_entity.type
_entity.pdbx_description
1 polymer ?
#
loop_
_entity_poly.entity_id
_entity_poly.type
_entity_poly.pdbx_seq_one_letter_code
_entity_poly.pdbx_strand_id
1 'polypeptide(L)'
;DATTLLLKIARSGNQCNSDQDTESAKELVQDFGCLALAIVHAGAFIAFSPSMTIAKYRSLFLSQRQRILEEYSQLPEMAKLDERGDTVYTTWKMCYDQLKPESRELLWLIAYLHYDGISEDIFKRAAQHLDSHTYPLPPTDLESQARDRVERYLSSLIGSDGSWDIVKFMGVMADLKSYSLIDFDRMNLTYHVHVLVHDWAKTVVPHSLKLAVECTAMVLSLSIDQEQDADSLAFKRQLGLHLTSVLTYSPNLGANYSNSFREVYSCTGQWTQKIKLEEGLLQVLQQVLGHGDIHTWSVASGLASTYRELAQWDKALDLGRRVVDIFWRTLGEEDPNTLTAMNNLALTYSDLGEHKEARVLRSNVLNVQRQMLGEAHPHTLISMSNLAMTYSHLGQHNEAEKLKVQVLDMQKRIKGEEHPNTLTFMSNLALTYWHMGRHDKAEQLKVQVLDIRKRLMGEEHPDTLISMHNLASTYSDLGRYDEAEKLEMQVLDAYKRKLGEEHPNTLKSTMNLALIYSRLGRYNEATQLNAQVLNTQNRILGEEHPDTLISMNNLGLDYSRLGRHNEAEQLVSQALGIQKRVLGEEHPSTLMSMSNLAAIYSDLGQHNEVEELKVQVLDLQKRVLGEDHPSTLVAMNNLAWTRSYLGRWDEAEALFHKTISIAERTLGNRHPTTQKYFQNLQLMQARRDTE
;
A
#
# COMPACT_ATOMS: atom_id res chain seq x y z
N ASP A 1 11.26 -39.10 18.46
CA ASP A 1 10.45 -39.88 19.43
C ASP A 1 9.75 -38.91 20.37
N ALA A 2 8.45 -39.09 20.56
CA ALA A 2 7.55 -38.22 21.35
C ALA A 2 7.92 -38.20 22.84
N THR A 3 8.38 -39.33 23.38
CA THR A 3 8.87 -39.41 24.77
C THR A 3 10.15 -38.60 24.96
N THR A 4 11.07 -38.63 23.98
CA THR A 4 12.28 -37.81 24.00
C THR A 4 11.94 -36.32 23.94
N LEU A 5 10.94 -35.93 23.16
CA LEU A 5 10.48 -34.54 23.08
C LEU A 5 9.95 -34.06 24.44
N LEU A 6 9.06 -34.83 25.08
CA LEU A 6 8.52 -34.51 26.41
C LEU A 6 9.64 -34.34 27.44
N LEU A 7 10.56 -35.30 27.51
CA LEU A 7 11.68 -35.27 28.46
C LEU A 7 12.59 -34.06 28.22
N LYS A 8 12.82 -33.69 26.96
CA LYS A 8 13.64 -32.53 26.60
C LYS A 8 13.00 -31.21 27.04
N ILE A 9 11.69 -31.06 26.87
CA ILE A 9 10.97 -29.82 27.22
C ILE A 9 10.81 -29.72 28.74
N ALA A 10 10.39 -30.81 29.40
CA ALA A 10 10.14 -30.84 30.85
C ALA A 10 11.39 -30.59 31.72
N ARG A 11 12.60 -30.64 31.15
CA ARG A 11 13.88 -30.58 31.88
C ARG A 11 14.83 -29.51 31.32
N SER A 12 14.33 -28.32 31.06
CA SER A 12 15.13 -27.13 30.77
C SER A 12 16.10 -26.80 31.93
N GLY A 13 17.18 -27.58 32.06
CA GLY A 13 18.19 -27.54 33.13
C GLY A 13 18.76 -28.95 33.42
N ASN A 14 20.05 -29.16 33.15
CA ASN A 14 20.81 -30.42 33.25
C ASN A 14 20.48 -31.34 34.45
N GLN A 15 19.47 -32.22 34.35
CA GLN A 15 19.24 -33.31 35.30
C GLN A 15 19.14 -34.67 34.59
N CYS A 16 19.90 -35.64 35.12
CA CYS A 16 20.07 -36.99 34.59
C CYS A 16 18.75 -37.78 34.56
N ASN A 17 18.58 -38.66 33.57
CA ASN A 17 17.39 -39.50 33.40
C ASN A 17 17.32 -40.56 34.51
N SER A 18 16.22 -40.59 35.27
CA SER A 18 15.86 -41.78 36.04
C SER A 18 15.01 -42.70 35.17
N ASP A 19 15.15 -44.02 35.32
CA ASP A 19 14.37 -45.00 34.55
C ASP A 19 12.85 -44.84 34.80
N GLN A 20 12.48 -44.38 36.01
CA GLN A 20 11.10 -44.17 36.43
C GLN A 20 10.44 -42.96 35.74
N ASP A 21 11.21 -41.90 35.46
CA ASP A 21 10.73 -40.74 34.71
C ASP A 21 10.53 -41.05 33.23
N THR A 22 11.37 -41.93 32.68
CA THR A 22 11.28 -42.34 31.28
C THR A 22 10.02 -43.18 31.05
N GLU A 23 9.66 -44.06 31.99
CA GLU A 23 8.44 -44.86 31.90
C GLU A 23 7.18 -43.99 32.10
N SER A 24 7.18 -43.11 33.10
CA SER A 24 6.08 -42.14 33.31
C SER A 24 5.87 -41.23 32.09
N ALA A 25 6.96 -40.86 31.39
CA ALA A 25 6.89 -40.08 30.16
C ALA A 25 6.28 -40.86 28.99
N LYS A 26 6.54 -42.17 28.87
CA LYS A 26 5.89 -43.01 27.85
C LYS A 26 4.39 -43.13 28.09
N GLU A 27 4.00 -43.37 29.33
CA GLU A 27 2.58 -43.47 29.71
C GLU A 27 1.84 -42.16 29.42
N LEU A 28 2.43 -41.02 29.79
CA LEU A 28 1.83 -39.70 29.53
C LEU A 28 1.73 -39.41 28.02
N VAL A 29 2.74 -39.78 27.23
CA VAL A 29 2.69 -39.67 25.76
C VAL A 29 1.58 -40.54 25.15
N GLN A 30 1.35 -41.73 25.69
CA GLN A 30 0.24 -42.60 25.28
C GLN A 30 -1.12 -42.00 25.64
N ASP A 31 -1.25 -41.41 26.84
CA ASP A 31 -2.47 -40.71 27.27
C ASP A 31 -2.82 -39.56 26.32
N PHE A 32 -1.80 -38.85 25.81
CA PHE A 32 -1.96 -37.81 24.77
C PHE A 32 -2.20 -38.36 23.35
N GLY A 33 -2.13 -39.67 23.13
CA GLY A 33 -2.23 -40.24 21.78
C GLY A 33 -1.11 -39.79 20.85
N CYS A 34 0.07 -39.48 21.38
CA CYS A 34 1.22 -38.94 20.65
C CYS A 34 0.99 -37.58 19.97
N LEU A 35 -0.02 -36.79 20.41
CA LEU A 35 -0.24 -35.44 19.92
C LEU A 35 0.89 -34.51 20.36
N ALA A 36 1.68 -34.04 19.39
CA ALA A 36 2.87 -33.23 19.64
C ALA A 36 2.56 -31.95 20.44
N LEU A 37 1.42 -31.31 20.17
CA LEU A 37 1.05 -30.06 20.83
C LEU A 37 0.75 -30.26 22.33
N ALA A 38 -0.04 -31.29 22.68
CA ALA A 38 -0.28 -31.66 24.08
C ALA A 38 1.03 -31.99 24.83
N ILE A 39 1.96 -32.69 24.16
CA ILE A 39 3.28 -33.01 24.70
C ILE A 39 4.09 -31.75 24.99
N VAL A 40 4.10 -30.77 24.07
CA VAL A 40 4.85 -29.52 24.23
C VAL A 40 4.32 -28.72 25.42
N HIS A 41 3.00 -28.52 25.52
CA HIS A 41 2.41 -27.75 26.63
C HIS A 41 2.53 -28.47 27.97
N ALA A 42 2.35 -29.78 28.01
CA ALA A 42 2.58 -30.57 29.22
C ALA A 42 4.04 -30.47 29.69
N GLY A 43 4.99 -30.59 28.75
CA GLY A 43 6.41 -30.39 29.03
C GLY A 43 6.70 -29.00 29.59
N ALA A 44 6.15 -27.96 28.96
CA ALA A 44 6.32 -26.57 29.39
C ALA A 44 5.75 -26.33 30.79
N PHE A 45 4.54 -26.83 31.06
CA PHE A 45 3.90 -26.77 32.37
C PHE A 45 4.78 -27.42 33.45
N ILE A 46 5.31 -28.62 33.19
CA ILE A 46 6.17 -29.34 34.13
C ILE A 46 7.46 -28.55 34.39
N ALA A 47 8.09 -28.01 33.33
CA ALA A 47 9.34 -27.27 33.45
C ALA A 47 9.18 -25.98 34.26
N PHE A 48 8.05 -25.29 34.13
CA PHE A 48 7.83 -23.99 34.76
C PHE A 48 7.16 -24.07 36.14
N SER A 49 6.49 -25.19 36.47
CA SER A 49 5.84 -25.39 37.77
C SER A 49 6.83 -25.90 38.82
N PRO A 50 7.15 -25.14 39.89
CA PRO A 50 8.05 -25.58 40.93
C PRO A 50 7.53 -26.87 41.59
N SER A 51 8.39 -27.87 41.77
CA SER A 51 8.07 -29.19 42.37
C SER A 51 7.16 -30.15 41.57
N MET A 52 6.83 -29.79 40.31
CA MET A 52 6.08 -30.65 39.40
C MET A 52 7.00 -31.72 38.79
N THR A 53 6.57 -32.98 38.83
CA THR A 53 7.24 -34.10 38.16
C THR A 53 6.33 -34.66 37.08
N ILE A 54 6.86 -35.43 36.14
CA ILE A 54 6.07 -36.05 35.05
C ILE A 54 4.94 -36.92 35.64
N ALA A 55 5.23 -37.70 36.68
CA ALA A 55 4.24 -38.52 37.37
C ALA A 55 3.15 -37.69 38.08
N LYS A 56 3.52 -36.59 38.75
CA LYS A 56 2.55 -35.68 39.39
C LYS A 56 1.69 -34.95 38.36
N TYR A 57 2.28 -34.56 37.23
CA TYR A 57 1.53 -33.94 36.14
C TYR A 57 0.54 -34.92 35.53
N ARG A 58 0.95 -36.17 35.29
CA ARG A 58 0.07 -37.22 34.77
C ARG A 58 -1.13 -37.46 35.69
N SER A 59 -0.93 -37.53 37.01
CA SER A 59 -2.06 -37.68 37.94
C SER A 59 -2.96 -36.46 37.95
N LEU A 60 -2.40 -35.25 37.92
CA LEU A 60 -3.16 -34.01 37.80
C LEU A 60 -3.98 -33.96 36.50
N PHE A 61 -3.35 -34.27 35.37
CA PHE A 61 -3.97 -34.35 34.04
C PHE A 61 -5.16 -35.31 34.06
N LEU A 62 -4.98 -36.55 34.54
CA LEU A 62 -6.07 -37.53 34.63
C LEU A 62 -7.20 -37.06 35.56
N SER A 63 -6.89 -36.37 36.65
CA SER A 63 -7.91 -35.86 37.57
C SER A 63 -8.71 -34.68 36.99
N GLN A 64 -8.08 -33.81 36.20
CA GLN A 64 -8.72 -32.67 35.56
C GLN A 64 -9.44 -33.04 34.26
N ARG A 65 -9.01 -34.11 33.60
CA ARG A 65 -9.53 -34.58 32.31
C ARG A 65 -11.04 -34.72 32.28
N GLN A 66 -11.66 -35.31 33.31
CA GLN A 66 -13.10 -35.52 33.33
C GLN A 66 -13.88 -34.21 33.46
N ARG A 67 -13.46 -33.30 34.35
CA ARG A 67 -14.05 -31.97 34.50
C ARG A 67 -13.93 -31.16 33.21
N ILE A 68 -12.74 -31.18 32.61
CA ILE A 68 -12.44 -30.41 31.41
C ILE A 68 -13.13 -31.00 30.17
N LEU A 69 -13.33 -32.32 30.09
CA LEU A 69 -14.13 -32.95 29.04
C LEU A 69 -15.60 -32.52 29.12
N GLU A 70 -16.16 -32.36 30.33
CA GLU A 70 -17.50 -31.80 30.50
C GLU A 70 -17.56 -30.34 30.01
N GLU A 71 -16.61 -29.48 30.40
CA GLU A 71 -16.50 -28.11 29.89
C GLU A 71 -16.35 -28.07 28.36
N TYR A 72 -15.51 -28.95 27.79
CA TYR A 72 -15.28 -29.07 26.36
C TYR A 72 -16.52 -29.54 25.60
N SER A 73 -17.31 -30.45 26.17
CA SER A 73 -18.53 -30.95 25.54
C SER A 73 -19.59 -29.86 25.32
N GLN A 74 -19.57 -28.82 26.16
CA GLN A 74 -20.47 -27.66 26.07
C GLN A 74 -20.00 -26.61 25.06
N LEU A 75 -18.78 -26.74 24.52
CA LEU A 75 -18.30 -25.83 23.49
C LEU A 75 -19.04 -26.07 22.16
N PRO A 76 -19.28 -25.00 21.37
CA PRO A 76 -19.78 -25.15 20.00
C PRO A 76 -18.91 -26.10 19.18
N GLU A 77 -19.48 -26.84 18.22
CA GLU A 77 -18.70 -27.77 17.37
C GLU A 77 -17.52 -27.10 16.66
N MET A 78 -17.68 -25.83 16.25
CA MET A 78 -16.60 -25.02 15.67
C MET A 78 -15.41 -24.75 16.61
N ALA A 79 -15.58 -24.95 17.92
CA ALA A 79 -14.54 -24.80 18.94
C ALA A 79 -13.94 -26.14 19.38
N LYS A 80 -14.39 -27.27 18.80
CA LYS A 80 -13.87 -28.61 19.10
C LYS A 80 -12.70 -28.94 18.16
N LEU A 81 -11.49 -28.95 18.74
CA LEU A 81 -10.21 -28.96 18.02
C LEU A 81 -9.64 -30.36 17.68
N ASP A 82 -10.12 -31.45 18.29
CA ASP A 82 -9.65 -32.80 17.96
C ASP A 82 -10.74 -33.88 18.19
N GLU A 83 -10.61 -35.05 17.54
CA GLU A 83 -11.57 -36.17 17.64
C GLU A 83 -11.63 -36.82 19.04
N ARG A 84 -10.59 -36.65 19.87
CA ARG A 84 -10.58 -37.12 21.27
C ARG A 84 -11.23 -36.11 22.21
N GLY A 85 -11.33 -34.86 21.81
CA GLY A 85 -11.94 -33.72 22.48
C GLY A 85 -11.18 -33.17 23.70
N ASP A 86 -10.54 -34.02 24.50
CA ASP A 86 -10.05 -33.63 25.81
C ASP A 86 -8.54 -33.40 25.89
N THR A 87 -7.73 -34.09 25.10
CA THR A 87 -6.29 -34.21 25.38
C THR A 87 -5.53 -32.89 25.27
N VAL A 88 -5.61 -32.21 24.12
CA VAL A 88 -4.91 -30.93 23.90
C VAL A 88 -5.57 -29.82 24.71
N TYR A 89 -6.90 -29.78 24.72
CA TYR A 89 -7.69 -28.79 25.46
C TYR A 89 -7.40 -28.82 26.97
N THR A 90 -7.29 -30.01 27.56
CA THR A 90 -6.93 -30.20 28.97
C THR A 90 -5.56 -29.60 29.26
N THR A 91 -4.56 -29.86 28.42
CA THR A 91 -3.21 -29.30 28.64
C THR A 91 -3.18 -27.78 28.54
N TRP A 92 -3.87 -27.18 27.55
CA TRP A 92 -3.95 -25.73 27.43
C TRP A 92 -4.69 -25.08 28.58
N LYS A 93 -5.83 -25.66 29.00
CA LYS A 93 -6.62 -25.13 30.10
C LYS A 93 -5.84 -25.18 31.42
N MET A 94 -5.10 -26.27 31.65
CA MET A 94 -4.18 -26.37 32.79
C MET A 94 -3.11 -25.28 32.75
N CYS A 95 -2.46 -25.03 31.60
CA CYS A 95 -1.50 -23.93 31.44
C CYS A 95 -2.15 -22.55 31.68
N TYR A 96 -3.32 -22.31 31.10
CA TYR A 96 -4.08 -21.07 31.25
C TYR A 96 -4.39 -20.73 32.70
N ASP A 97 -4.82 -21.74 33.46
CA ASP A 97 -5.19 -21.57 34.86
C ASP A 97 -3.98 -21.20 35.75
N GLN A 98 -2.74 -21.33 35.25
CA GLN A 98 -1.52 -20.85 35.93
C GLN A 98 -1.06 -19.44 35.50
N LEU A 99 -1.58 -18.90 34.40
CA LEU A 99 -1.21 -17.58 33.91
C LEU A 99 -1.60 -16.49 34.91
N LYS A 100 -0.76 -15.45 34.99
CA LYS A 100 -1.08 -14.22 35.72
C LYS A 100 -2.29 -13.51 35.10
N PRO A 101 -3.07 -12.73 35.87
CA PRO A 101 -4.21 -11.99 35.35
C PRO A 101 -3.87 -11.12 34.13
N GLU A 102 -2.74 -10.42 34.16
CA GLU A 102 -2.29 -9.54 33.09
C GLU A 102 -1.95 -10.31 31.81
N SER A 103 -1.43 -11.53 31.94
CA SER A 103 -1.13 -12.43 30.82
C SER A 103 -2.39 -13.00 30.17
N ARG A 104 -3.42 -13.27 30.97
CA ARG A 104 -4.73 -13.70 30.45
C ARG A 104 -5.40 -12.59 29.65
N GLU A 105 -5.40 -11.37 30.17
CA GLU A 105 -5.94 -10.21 29.46
C GLU A 105 -5.22 -9.98 28.13
N LEU A 106 -3.88 -10.11 28.09
CA LEU A 106 -3.14 -10.01 26.83
C LEU A 106 -3.55 -11.10 25.85
N LEU A 107 -3.66 -12.35 26.33
CA LEU A 107 -4.08 -13.48 25.51
C LEU A 107 -5.45 -13.24 24.88
N TRP A 108 -6.38 -12.59 25.60
CA TRP A 108 -7.69 -12.23 25.07
C TRP A 108 -7.61 -11.11 24.03
N LEU A 109 -6.79 -10.08 24.26
CA LEU A 109 -6.61 -8.97 23.31
C LEU A 109 -6.00 -9.44 21.98
N ILE A 110 -5.10 -10.42 22.00
CA ILE A 110 -4.47 -10.96 20.79
C ILE A 110 -5.27 -12.07 20.11
N ALA A 111 -6.31 -12.61 20.75
CA ALA A 111 -7.09 -13.74 20.24
C ALA A 111 -7.78 -13.45 18.89
N TYR A 112 -8.01 -12.17 18.56
CA TYR A 112 -8.63 -11.75 17.30
C TYR A 112 -7.67 -11.02 16.35
N LEU A 113 -6.44 -10.74 16.80
CA LEU A 113 -5.34 -10.36 15.90
C LEU A 113 -4.97 -11.56 15.03
N HIS A 114 -4.36 -11.31 13.86
CA HIS A 114 -3.68 -12.38 13.14
C HIS A 114 -2.67 -13.09 14.05
N TYR A 115 -2.61 -14.43 13.95
CA TYR A 115 -1.83 -15.29 14.86
C TYR A 115 -0.31 -15.09 14.75
N ASP A 116 0.14 -14.42 13.69
CA ASP A 116 1.55 -14.08 13.44
C ASP A 116 1.70 -12.56 13.26
N GLY A 117 2.89 -12.04 13.50
CA GLY A 117 3.23 -10.61 13.33
C GLY A 117 2.89 -9.73 14.53
N ILE A 118 2.53 -10.29 15.69
CA ILE A 118 2.14 -9.51 16.87
C ILE A 118 3.37 -8.79 17.44
N SER A 119 3.44 -7.46 17.34
CA SER A 119 4.58 -6.67 17.81
C SER A 119 4.28 -5.89 19.09
N GLU A 120 5.32 -5.54 19.85
CA GLU A 120 5.21 -4.64 21.01
C GLU A 120 4.65 -3.27 20.61
N ASP A 121 5.02 -2.77 19.42
CA ASP A 121 4.65 -1.46 18.93
C ASP A 121 3.13 -1.27 18.82
N ILE A 122 2.36 -2.35 18.59
CA ILE A 122 0.89 -2.32 18.61
C ILE A 122 0.39 -1.76 19.95
N PHE A 123 0.90 -2.30 21.06
CA PHE A 123 0.44 -1.92 22.40
C PHE A 123 1.07 -0.62 22.87
N LYS A 124 2.35 -0.42 22.58
CA LYS A 124 3.08 0.80 22.93
C LYS A 124 2.46 2.04 22.28
N ARG A 125 2.22 2.00 20.96
CA ARG A 125 1.58 3.12 20.24
C ARG A 125 0.14 3.33 20.70
N ALA A 126 -0.61 2.24 20.93
CA ALA A 126 -1.96 2.35 21.46
C ALA A 126 -2.00 3.05 22.84
N ALA A 127 -1.05 2.73 23.73
CA ALA A 127 -0.93 3.36 25.03
C ALA A 127 -0.57 4.86 24.94
N GLN A 128 0.31 5.22 24.00
CA GLN A 128 0.71 6.61 23.78
C GLN A 128 -0.43 7.51 23.25
N HIS A 129 -1.41 6.92 22.58
CA HIS A 129 -2.52 7.66 21.97
C HIS A 129 -3.84 7.58 22.74
N LEU A 130 -3.87 6.96 23.93
CA LEU A 130 -5.09 6.80 24.73
C LEU A 130 -5.86 8.13 24.92
N ASP A 131 -5.14 9.20 25.26
CA ASP A 131 -5.72 10.51 25.59
C ASP A 131 -5.88 11.44 24.38
N SER A 132 -5.08 11.25 23.33
CA SER A 132 -5.03 12.15 22.17
C SER A 132 -5.93 11.71 21.00
N HIS A 133 -6.32 10.43 20.96
CA HIS A 133 -7.10 9.88 19.86
C HIS A 133 -8.57 10.31 19.94
N THR A 134 -9.02 11.07 18.95
CA THR A 134 -10.39 11.58 18.86
C THR A 134 -11.18 10.84 17.79
N TYR A 135 -12.41 10.47 18.14
CA TYR A 135 -13.33 9.79 17.24
C TYR A 135 -14.38 10.76 16.68
N PRO A 136 -14.79 10.62 15.41
CA PRO A 136 -15.75 11.52 14.76
C PRO A 136 -17.17 11.37 15.30
N LEU A 137 -17.53 10.17 15.78
CA LEU A 137 -18.85 9.85 16.28
C LEU A 137 -18.81 9.62 17.80
N PRO A 138 -19.90 9.94 18.52
CA PRO A 138 -20.00 9.56 19.92
C PRO A 138 -19.83 8.05 20.07
N PRO A 139 -19.08 7.57 21.07
CA PRO A 139 -18.81 6.15 21.22
C PRO A 139 -20.10 5.40 21.54
N THR A 140 -20.28 4.23 20.94
CA THR A 140 -21.35 3.32 21.34
C THR A 140 -21.11 2.74 22.74
N ASP A 141 -22.13 2.12 23.35
CA ASP A 141 -21.99 1.45 24.64
C ASP A 141 -20.91 0.34 24.60
N LEU A 142 -20.77 -0.35 23.46
CA LEU A 142 -19.75 -1.37 23.27
C LEU A 142 -18.36 -0.75 23.11
N GLU A 143 -18.23 0.32 22.33
CA GLU A 143 -16.95 1.04 22.15
C GLU A 143 -16.46 1.65 23.47
N SER A 144 -17.38 2.15 24.30
CA SER A 144 -17.07 2.68 25.63
C SER A 144 -16.60 1.58 26.58
N GLN A 145 -17.30 0.43 26.62
CA GLN A 145 -16.87 -0.73 27.40
C GLN A 145 -15.51 -1.28 26.96
N ALA A 146 -15.25 -1.30 25.65
CA ALA A 146 -13.98 -1.70 25.08
C ALA A 146 -12.86 -0.72 25.47
N ARG A 147 -13.11 0.59 25.36
CA ARG A 147 -12.18 1.65 25.78
C ARG A 147 -11.79 1.48 27.24
N ASP A 148 -12.76 1.40 28.15
CA ASP A 148 -12.49 1.29 29.59
C ASP A 148 -11.63 0.07 29.96
N ARG A 149 -11.77 -1.02 29.20
CA ARG A 149 -10.98 -2.25 29.39
C ARG A 149 -9.57 -2.10 28.85
N VAL A 150 -9.45 -1.63 27.62
CA VAL A 150 -8.16 -1.41 26.96
C VAL A 150 -7.35 -0.37 27.72
N GLU A 151 -7.95 0.74 28.13
CA GLU A 151 -7.31 1.77 28.94
C GLU A 151 -6.81 1.23 30.27
N ARG A 152 -7.63 0.48 31.01
CA ARG A 152 -7.22 -0.13 32.29
C ARG A 152 -6.04 -1.08 32.09
N TYR A 153 -6.08 -1.88 31.03
CA TYR A 153 -5.02 -2.84 30.74
C TYR A 153 -3.72 -2.14 30.33
N LEU A 154 -3.77 -1.26 29.33
CA LEU A 154 -2.60 -0.55 28.82
C LEU A 154 -1.97 0.35 29.90
N SER A 155 -2.79 1.00 30.74
CA SER A 155 -2.30 1.81 31.87
C SER A 155 -1.51 0.99 32.89
N SER A 156 -1.80 -0.31 33.03
CA SER A 156 -1.02 -1.19 33.91
C SER A 156 0.41 -1.41 33.42
N LEU A 157 0.63 -1.27 32.11
CA LEU A 157 1.91 -1.39 31.40
C LEU A 157 2.65 -0.05 31.23
N ILE A 158 2.11 1.04 31.78
CA ILE A 158 2.79 2.33 31.82
C ILE A 158 3.60 2.44 33.13
N GLY A 159 4.79 3.03 33.04
CA GLY A 159 5.68 3.31 34.16
C GLY A 159 5.21 4.50 34.99
N SER A 160 5.81 4.71 36.16
CA SER A 160 5.47 5.84 37.03
C SER A 160 5.79 7.22 36.42
N ASP A 161 6.64 7.25 35.40
CA ASP A 161 7.02 8.45 34.64
C ASP A 161 6.09 8.73 33.45
N GLY A 162 5.04 7.92 33.26
CA GLY A 162 4.11 8.02 32.12
C GLY A 162 4.65 7.42 30.82
N SER A 163 5.84 6.80 30.84
CA SER A 163 6.41 6.15 29.67
C SER A 163 6.02 4.67 29.59
N TRP A 164 6.13 4.08 28.40
CA TRP A 164 5.87 2.66 28.19
C TRP A 164 6.87 1.78 28.95
N ASP A 165 6.39 0.92 29.85
CA ASP A 165 7.23 0.04 30.66
C ASP A 165 7.45 -1.29 29.93
N ILE A 166 8.52 -1.32 29.12
CA ILE A 166 8.94 -2.50 28.37
C ILE A 166 9.23 -3.70 29.27
N VAL A 167 9.66 -3.50 30.53
CA VAL A 167 9.99 -4.59 31.45
C VAL A 167 8.73 -5.30 31.90
N LYS A 168 7.66 -4.54 32.21
CA LYS A 168 6.34 -5.13 32.50
C LYS A 168 5.82 -5.91 31.31
N PHE A 169 5.84 -5.33 30.10
CA PHE A 169 5.36 -5.99 28.89
C PHE A 169 6.14 -7.29 28.62
N MET A 170 7.48 -7.25 28.67
CA MET A 170 8.32 -8.45 28.54
C MET A 170 7.99 -9.50 29.61
N GLY A 171 7.65 -9.07 30.83
CA GLY A 171 7.22 -9.97 31.90
C GLY A 171 5.92 -10.71 31.58
N VAL A 172 4.95 -10.04 30.92
CA VAL A 172 3.70 -10.67 30.45
C VAL A 172 3.98 -11.65 29.31
N MET A 173 4.79 -11.26 28.33
CA MET A 173 5.16 -12.12 27.21
C MET A 173 5.97 -13.34 27.66
N ALA A 174 6.86 -13.17 28.64
CA ALA A 174 7.62 -14.27 29.23
C ALA A 174 6.72 -15.28 29.95
N ASP A 175 5.65 -14.84 30.61
CA ASP A 175 4.67 -15.71 31.27
C ASP A 175 3.92 -16.58 30.24
N LEU A 176 3.42 -15.97 29.15
CA LEU A 176 2.77 -16.70 28.06
C LEU A 176 3.71 -17.70 27.37
N LYS A 177 4.95 -17.26 27.10
CA LYS A 177 5.98 -18.09 26.47
C LYS A 177 6.41 -19.26 27.34
N SER A 178 6.42 -19.10 28.67
CA SER A 178 6.82 -20.14 29.61
C SER A 178 5.92 -21.38 29.54
N TYR A 179 4.68 -21.22 29.11
CA TYR A 179 3.73 -22.31 28.85
C TYR A 179 3.59 -22.69 27.36
N SER A 180 4.52 -22.20 26.53
CA SER A 180 4.56 -22.40 25.07
C SER A 180 3.28 -21.95 24.36
N LEU A 181 2.53 -21.01 24.92
CA LEU A 181 1.30 -20.48 24.30
C LEU A 181 1.63 -19.49 23.18
N ILE A 182 2.77 -18.82 23.29
CA ILE A 182 3.33 -17.94 22.27
C ILE A 182 4.80 -18.26 22.09
N ASP A 183 5.31 -17.93 20.91
CA ASP A 183 6.71 -17.99 20.56
C ASP A 183 7.18 -16.62 20.06
N PHE A 184 8.49 -16.40 20.09
CA PHE A 184 9.10 -15.13 19.70
C PHE A 184 10.04 -15.34 18.52
N ASP A 185 9.74 -14.68 17.41
CA ASP A 185 10.61 -14.61 16.26
C ASP A 185 11.65 -13.50 16.45
N ARG A 186 12.90 -13.92 16.64
CA ARG A 186 14.02 -12.99 16.85
C ARG A 186 14.41 -12.21 15.59
N MET A 187 14.08 -12.73 14.40
CA MET A 187 14.43 -12.07 13.15
C MET A 187 13.51 -10.87 12.88
N ASN A 188 12.22 -11.06 13.11
CA ASN A 188 11.20 -10.04 12.86
C ASN A 188 10.82 -9.22 14.11
N LEU A 189 11.31 -9.60 15.29
CA LEU A 189 10.97 -9.00 16.59
C LEU A 189 9.45 -9.05 16.87
N THR A 190 8.80 -10.09 16.38
CA THR A 190 7.35 -10.33 16.51
C THR A 190 7.09 -11.62 17.28
N TYR A 191 5.86 -11.73 17.78
CA TYR A 191 5.37 -12.93 18.44
C TYR A 191 4.39 -13.66 17.53
N HIS A 192 4.42 -14.98 17.62
CA HIS A 192 3.48 -15.85 16.95
C HIS A 192 2.75 -16.75 17.95
N VAL A 193 1.50 -17.04 17.65
CA VAL A 193 0.63 -17.98 18.35
C VAL A 193 0.39 -19.14 17.39
N HIS A 194 0.59 -20.38 17.83
CA HIS A 194 0.25 -21.52 16.98
C HIS A 194 -1.25 -21.46 16.63
N VAL A 195 -1.63 -21.69 15.38
CA VAL A 195 -3.02 -21.49 14.87
C VAL A 195 -4.07 -22.17 15.76
N LEU A 196 -3.83 -23.42 16.18
CA LEU A 196 -4.75 -24.13 17.09
C LEU A 196 -4.83 -23.50 18.50
N VAL A 197 -3.73 -22.96 19.02
CA VAL A 197 -3.70 -22.24 20.31
C VAL A 197 -4.44 -20.91 20.17
N HIS A 198 -4.30 -20.24 19.01
CA HIS A 198 -4.99 -19.00 18.69
C HIS A 198 -6.50 -19.20 18.62
N ASP A 199 -6.96 -20.27 17.97
CA ASP A 199 -8.38 -20.63 17.93
C ASP A 199 -8.91 -21.01 19.31
N TRP A 200 -8.14 -21.77 20.09
CA TRP A 200 -8.48 -22.09 21.47
C TRP A 200 -8.53 -20.85 22.37
N ALA A 201 -7.63 -19.87 22.19
CA ALA A 201 -7.60 -18.65 23.00
C ALA A 201 -8.95 -17.90 22.96
N LYS A 202 -9.68 -17.98 21.84
CA LYS A 202 -11.02 -17.39 21.66
C LYS A 202 -12.06 -18.03 22.58
N THR A 203 -11.91 -19.32 22.93
CA THR A 203 -12.86 -20.05 23.78
C THR A 203 -12.70 -19.74 25.27
N VAL A 204 -11.55 -19.21 25.68
CA VAL A 204 -11.26 -18.85 27.08
C VAL A 204 -11.48 -17.36 27.37
N VAL A 205 -11.91 -16.57 26.39
CA VAL A 205 -12.27 -15.16 26.57
C VAL A 205 -13.55 -15.07 27.40
N PRO A 206 -13.55 -14.38 28.55
CA PRO A 206 -14.71 -14.34 29.46
C PRO A 206 -15.81 -13.35 29.01
N HIS A 207 -15.74 -12.85 27.79
CA HIS A 207 -16.60 -11.78 27.27
C HIS A 207 -17.35 -12.25 26.04
N SER A 208 -18.41 -11.51 25.67
CA SER A 208 -19.07 -11.77 24.40
C SER A 208 -18.08 -11.59 23.24
N LEU A 209 -18.25 -12.39 22.18
CA LEU A 209 -17.46 -12.28 20.94
C LEU A 209 -17.39 -10.82 20.46
N LYS A 210 -18.52 -10.10 20.48
CA LYS A 210 -18.60 -8.69 20.09
C LYS A 210 -17.65 -7.83 20.92
N LEU A 211 -17.74 -7.88 22.25
CA LEU A 211 -16.89 -7.04 23.11
C LEU A 211 -15.40 -7.40 22.96
N ALA A 212 -15.06 -8.67 22.80
CA ALA A 212 -13.68 -9.09 22.62
C ALA A 212 -13.06 -8.55 21.32
N VAL A 213 -13.80 -8.65 20.21
CA VAL A 213 -13.40 -8.09 18.91
C VAL A 213 -13.28 -6.55 19.01
N GLU A 214 -14.20 -5.89 19.71
CA GLU A 214 -14.14 -4.43 19.93
C GLU A 214 -12.91 -4.00 20.75
N CYS A 215 -12.51 -4.77 21.77
CA CYS A 215 -11.27 -4.50 22.51
C CYS A 215 -10.04 -4.60 21.60
N THR A 216 -9.95 -5.66 20.77
CA THR A 216 -8.84 -5.81 19.82
C THR A 216 -8.85 -4.69 18.77
N ALA A 217 -10.02 -4.33 18.26
CA ALA A 217 -10.18 -3.23 17.31
C ALA A 217 -9.76 -1.88 17.87
N MET A 218 -10.12 -1.61 19.14
CA MET A 218 -9.73 -0.41 19.86
C MET A 218 -8.21 -0.30 20.00
N VAL A 219 -7.53 -1.40 20.38
CA VAL A 219 -6.04 -1.42 20.43
C VAL A 219 -5.45 -1.09 19.06
N LEU A 220 -5.93 -1.72 17.98
CA LEU A 220 -5.45 -1.44 16.63
C LEU A 220 -5.69 0.00 16.22
N SER A 221 -6.89 0.55 16.46
CA SER A 221 -7.22 1.92 16.09
C SER A 221 -6.38 2.95 16.83
N LEU A 222 -6.15 2.77 18.13
CA LEU A 222 -5.29 3.63 18.92
C LEU A 222 -3.81 3.55 18.48
N SER A 223 -3.37 2.39 17.97
CA SER A 223 -2.00 2.23 17.49
C SER A 223 -1.70 2.97 16.18
N ILE A 224 -2.73 3.32 15.40
CA ILE A 224 -2.58 3.95 14.08
C ILE A 224 -2.58 5.49 14.23
N ASP A 225 -1.45 6.11 13.94
CA ASP A 225 -1.30 7.57 13.82
C ASP A 225 -1.70 8.09 12.43
N GLN A 226 -1.69 9.42 12.27
CA GLN A 226 -1.88 10.11 11.00
C GLN A 226 -0.56 10.54 10.34
N GLU A 227 0.59 10.14 10.90
CA GLU A 227 1.91 10.54 10.43
C GLU A 227 2.32 9.76 9.17
N GLN A 228 3.13 10.39 8.31
CA GLN A 228 3.53 9.85 7.01
C GLN A 228 5.05 9.64 6.93
N ASP A 229 5.73 9.61 8.07
CA ASP A 229 7.15 9.27 8.16
C ASP A 229 7.38 7.76 7.92
N ALA A 230 8.65 7.39 7.72
CA ALA A 230 9.01 6.03 7.35
C ALA A 230 8.64 5.00 8.43
N ASP A 231 8.78 5.36 9.72
CA ASP A 231 8.51 4.44 10.82
C ASP A 231 7.02 4.20 10.97
N SER A 232 6.21 5.26 10.86
CA SER A 232 4.74 5.16 10.90
C SER A 232 4.17 4.41 9.70
N LEU A 233 4.71 4.61 8.50
CA LEU A 233 4.31 3.85 7.31
C LEU A 233 4.70 2.37 7.41
N ALA A 234 5.90 2.06 7.90
CA ALA A 234 6.35 0.68 8.12
C ALA A 234 5.45 -0.04 9.14
N PHE A 235 5.12 0.64 10.25
CA PHE A 235 4.22 0.11 11.26
C PHE A 235 2.82 -0.15 10.70
N LYS A 236 2.22 0.81 9.98
CA LYS A 236 0.89 0.64 9.35
C LYS A 236 0.84 -0.58 8.44
N ARG A 237 1.91 -0.86 7.67
CA ARG A 237 1.98 -2.04 6.79
C ARG A 237 1.93 -3.36 7.56
N GLN A 238 2.53 -3.43 8.74
CA GLN A 238 2.48 -4.63 9.59
C GLN A 238 1.06 -4.95 10.08
N LEU A 239 0.17 -3.94 10.17
CA LEU A 239 -1.19 -4.12 10.68
C LEU A 239 -2.17 -4.74 9.69
N GLY A 240 -1.83 -4.84 8.40
CA GLY A 240 -2.77 -5.27 7.36
C GLY A 240 -3.43 -6.64 7.63
N LEU A 241 -2.63 -7.63 8.06
CA LEU A 241 -3.15 -8.97 8.41
C LEU A 241 -3.99 -8.93 9.67
N HIS A 242 -3.59 -8.15 10.68
CA HIS A 242 -4.34 -8.00 11.92
C HIS A 242 -5.72 -7.37 11.68
N LEU A 243 -5.80 -6.34 10.83
CA LEU A 243 -7.08 -5.72 10.44
C LEU A 243 -7.98 -6.69 9.67
N THR A 244 -7.40 -7.43 8.72
CA THR A 244 -8.15 -8.43 7.95
C THR A 244 -8.73 -9.51 8.87
N SER A 245 -7.94 -9.95 9.86
CA SER A 245 -8.40 -10.90 10.89
C SER A 245 -9.58 -10.35 11.69
N VAL A 246 -9.46 -9.13 12.23
CA VAL A 246 -10.53 -8.50 13.04
C VAL A 246 -11.82 -8.30 12.23
N LEU A 247 -11.71 -7.79 11.00
CA LEU A 247 -12.88 -7.56 10.13
C LEU A 247 -13.54 -8.86 9.64
N THR A 248 -12.84 -9.99 9.66
CA THR A 248 -13.45 -11.30 9.37
C THR A 248 -14.48 -11.69 10.42
N TYR A 249 -14.23 -11.33 11.69
CA TYR A 249 -15.17 -11.60 12.79
C TYR A 249 -16.26 -10.54 12.92
N SER A 250 -15.97 -9.29 12.54
CA SER A 250 -16.94 -8.19 12.54
C SER A 250 -16.77 -7.31 11.29
N PRO A 251 -17.43 -7.65 10.17
CA PRO A 251 -17.34 -6.87 8.95
C PRO A 251 -17.91 -5.45 9.07
N ASN A 252 -18.85 -5.24 10.01
CA ASN A 252 -19.51 -3.97 10.28
C ASN A 252 -18.98 -3.32 11.58
N LEU A 253 -17.69 -3.52 11.88
CA LEU A 253 -17.04 -2.96 13.06
C LEU A 253 -17.19 -1.43 13.08
N GLY A 254 -17.33 -0.86 14.29
CA GLY A 254 -17.73 0.54 14.52
C GLY A 254 -17.13 1.56 13.55
N ALA A 255 -17.96 2.50 13.10
CA ALA A 255 -17.60 3.58 12.19
C ALA A 255 -16.40 4.42 12.69
N ASN A 256 -16.21 4.48 14.01
CA ASN A 256 -15.08 5.17 14.64
C ASN A 256 -13.72 4.56 14.30
N TYR A 257 -13.62 3.23 14.19
CA TYR A 257 -12.37 2.53 13.82
C TYR A 257 -12.08 2.60 12.32
N SER A 258 -13.13 2.70 11.51
CA SER A 258 -13.05 2.70 10.04
C SER A 258 -12.16 3.82 9.51
N ASN A 259 -12.14 4.98 10.18
CA ASN A 259 -11.27 6.11 9.82
C ASN A 259 -9.78 5.83 10.02
N SER A 260 -9.40 5.05 11.02
CA SER A 260 -8.01 4.66 11.25
C SER A 260 -7.62 3.51 10.33
N PHE A 261 -8.52 2.53 10.16
CA PHE A 261 -8.23 1.31 9.39
C PHE A 261 -8.06 1.59 7.89
N ARG A 262 -8.77 2.57 7.32
CA ARG A 262 -8.58 2.97 5.91
C ARG A 262 -7.17 3.47 5.61
N GLU A 263 -6.46 4.03 6.59
CA GLU A 263 -5.07 4.49 6.41
C GLU A 263 -4.12 3.32 6.19
N VAL A 264 -4.33 2.21 6.91
CA VAL A 264 -3.55 0.97 6.72
C VAL A 264 -3.81 0.37 5.34
N TYR A 265 -5.06 0.33 4.89
CA TYR A 265 -5.37 -0.14 3.53
C TYR A 265 -4.81 0.78 2.44
N SER A 266 -4.74 2.09 2.71
CA SER A 266 -4.08 3.05 1.83
C SER A 266 -2.57 2.77 1.74
N CYS A 267 -1.92 2.46 2.88
CA CYS A 267 -0.48 2.16 2.94
C CYS A 267 -0.09 0.80 2.34
N THR A 268 -1.02 -0.15 2.33
CA THR A 268 -0.83 -1.52 1.79
C THR A 268 -1.41 -1.68 0.39
N GLY A 269 -1.95 -0.61 -0.21
CA GLY A 269 -2.51 -0.64 -1.57
C GLY A 269 -3.77 -1.51 -1.73
N GLN A 270 -4.43 -1.90 -0.62
CA GLN A 270 -5.63 -2.74 -0.63
C GLN A 270 -6.90 -1.91 -0.86
N TRP A 271 -6.97 -1.24 -2.01
CA TRP A 271 -8.03 -0.29 -2.35
C TRP A 271 -9.44 -0.90 -2.31
N THR A 272 -9.60 -2.17 -2.68
CA THR A 272 -10.90 -2.86 -2.64
C THR A 272 -11.45 -3.01 -1.22
N GLN A 273 -10.58 -3.29 -0.24
CA GLN A 273 -10.99 -3.35 1.17
C GLN A 273 -11.26 -1.95 1.72
N LYS A 274 -10.45 -0.97 1.30
CA LYS A 274 -10.65 0.44 1.63
C LYS A 274 -12.04 0.94 1.18
N ILE A 275 -12.47 0.65 -0.06
CA ILE A 275 -13.80 1.04 -0.55
C ILE A 275 -14.91 0.47 0.33
N LYS A 276 -14.89 -0.83 0.62
CA LYS A 276 -15.95 -1.47 1.43
C LYS A 276 -16.10 -0.79 2.79
N LEU A 277 -14.96 -0.46 3.40
CA LEU A 277 -14.90 0.23 4.67
C LEU A 277 -15.42 1.68 4.57
N GLU A 278 -14.99 2.42 3.54
CA GLU A 278 -15.40 3.82 3.31
C GLU A 278 -16.87 3.95 2.90
N GLU A 279 -17.42 3.04 2.10
CA GLU A 279 -18.85 2.98 1.76
C GLU A 279 -19.72 2.74 3.00
N GLY A 280 -19.35 1.75 3.83
CA GLY A 280 -20.03 1.47 5.09
C GLY A 280 -19.97 2.64 6.06
N LEU A 281 -18.79 3.25 6.21
CA LEU A 281 -18.61 4.43 7.04
C LEU A 281 -19.44 5.62 6.56
N LEU A 282 -19.43 5.91 5.26
CA LEU A 282 -20.21 7.00 4.69
C LEU A 282 -21.71 6.80 4.93
N GLN A 283 -22.22 5.56 4.82
CA GLN A 283 -23.61 5.25 5.12
C GLN A 283 -23.97 5.53 6.58
N VAL A 284 -23.12 5.14 7.54
CA VAL A 284 -23.35 5.40 8.96
C VAL A 284 -23.30 6.90 9.26
N LEU A 285 -22.30 7.61 8.75
CA LEU A 285 -22.17 9.06 8.96
C LEU A 285 -23.37 9.83 8.41
N GLN A 286 -23.86 9.47 7.22
CA GLN A 286 -25.07 10.05 6.65
C GLN A 286 -26.32 9.82 7.52
N GLN A 287 -26.41 8.68 8.21
CA GLN A 287 -27.53 8.39 9.11
C GLN A 287 -27.44 9.14 10.44
N VAL A 288 -26.23 9.24 11.02
CA VAL A 288 -26.03 9.78 12.38
C VAL A 288 -25.84 11.30 12.37
N LEU A 289 -25.00 11.82 11.49
CA LEU A 289 -24.66 13.25 11.41
C LEU A 289 -25.47 13.99 10.34
N GLY A 290 -26.06 13.24 9.39
CA GLY A 290 -26.89 13.78 8.33
C GLY A 290 -26.10 14.24 7.09
N HIS A 291 -26.84 14.57 6.03
CA HIS A 291 -26.27 14.98 4.74
C HIS A 291 -25.68 16.41 4.71
N GLY A 292 -25.71 17.15 5.82
CA GLY A 292 -25.13 18.50 5.90
C GLY A 292 -23.81 18.55 6.66
N ASP A 293 -23.38 17.44 7.26
CA ASP A 293 -22.20 17.41 8.14
C ASP A 293 -20.88 17.36 7.36
N ILE A 294 -19.90 18.11 7.84
CA ILE A 294 -18.59 18.27 7.18
C ILE A 294 -17.75 16.98 7.21
N HIS A 295 -17.82 16.21 8.30
CA HIS A 295 -17.06 14.96 8.43
C HIS A 295 -17.59 13.89 7.46
N THR A 296 -18.91 13.84 7.29
CA THR A 296 -19.59 12.97 6.32
C THR A 296 -19.07 13.20 4.90
N TRP A 297 -19.00 14.47 4.48
CA TRP A 297 -18.55 14.81 3.13
C TRP A 297 -17.03 14.84 2.97
N SER A 298 -16.27 14.97 4.06
CA SER A 298 -14.82 14.70 4.06
C SER A 298 -14.52 13.22 3.77
N VAL A 299 -15.26 12.29 4.39
CA VAL A 299 -15.17 10.85 4.07
C VAL A 299 -15.61 10.58 2.64
N ALA A 300 -16.67 11.22 2.14
CA ALA A 300 -17.09 11.11 0.75
C ALA A 300 -16.02 11.61 -0.25
N SER A 301 -15.32 12.70 0.09
CA SER A 301 -14.18 13.21 -0.69
C SER A 301 -13.02 12.22 -0.75
N GLY A 302 -12.72 11.56 0.39
CA GLY A 302 -11.77 10.46 0.47
C GLY A 302 -12.17 9.27 -0.40
N LEU A 303 -13.43 8.83 -0.30
CA LEU A 303 -13.98 7.73 -1.11
C LEU A 303 -13.96 8.05 -2.61
N ALA A 304 -14.27 9.29 -3.01
CA ALA A 304 -14.15 9.72 -4.40
C ALA A 304 -12.70 9.60 -4.91
N SER A 305 -11.73 9.90 -4.05
CA SER A 305 -10.31 9.73 -4.35
C SER A 305 -9.95 8.23 -4.45
N THR A 306 -10.45 7.38 -3.55
CA THR A 306 -10.26 5.93 -3.62
C THR A 306 -10.86 5.33 -4.91
N TYR A 307 -12.04 5.78 -5.35
CA TYR A 307 -12.62 5.38 -6.63
C TYR A 307 -11.73 5.77 -7.82
N ARG A 308 -11.12 6.96 -7.77
CA ARG A 308 -10.17 7.42 -8.78
C ARG A 308 -8.92 6.53 -8.84
N GLU A 309 -8.35 6.16 -7.69
CA GLU A 309 -7.20 5.22 -7.63
C GLU A 309 -7.54 3.83 -8.20
N LEU A 310 -8.81 3.42 -8.18
CA LEU A 310 -9.30 2.20 -8.81
C LEU A 310 -9.85 2.39 -10.23
N ALA A 311 -9.66 3.57 -10.81
CA ALA A 311 -10.18 3.94 -12.13
C ALA A 311 -11.72 3.75 -12.29
N GLN A 312 -12.48 3.80 -11.19
CA GLN A 312 -13.96 3.82 -11.21
C GLN A 312 -14.46 5.25 -11.46
N TRP A 313 -14.19 5.77 -12.67
CA TRP A 313 -14.35 7.19 -13.02
C TRP A 313 -15.77 7.71 -12.81
N ASP A 314 -16.80 6.96 -13.22
CA ASP A 314 -18.20 7.38 -13.07
C ASP A 314 -18.57 7.66 -11.62
N LYS A 315 -18.19 6.74 -10.71
CA LYS A 315 -18.44 6.90 -9.27
C LYS A 315 -17.60 8.02 -8.66
N ALA A 316 -16.33 8.12 -9.06
CA ALA A 316 -15.44 9.18 -8.60
C ALA A 316 -15.96 10.57 -8.99
N LEU A 317 -16.45 10.73 -10.22
CA LEU A 317 -17.01 11.97 -10.73
C LEU A 317 -18.37 12.30 -10.11
N ASP A 318 -19.29 11.34 -10.00
CA ASP A 318 -20.59 11.56 -9.36
C ASP A 318 -20.43 12.02 -7.91
N LEU A 319 -19.64 11.26 -7.13
CA LEU A 319 -19.42 11.58 -5.72
C LEU A 319 -18.65 12.89 -5.57
N GLY A 320 -17.60 13.11 -6.37
CA GLY A 320 -16.82 14.36 -6.35
C GLY A 320 -17.66 15.59 -6.68
N ARG A 321 -18.56 15.51 -7.68
CA ARG A 321 -19.50 16.60 -8.01
C ARG A 321 -20.46 16.89 -6.85
N ARG A 322 -20.98 15.85 -6.19
CA ARG A 322 -21.87 16.00 -5.03
C ARG A 322 -21.16 16.63 -3.83
N VAL A 323 -19.93 16.22 -3.54
CA VAL A 323 -19.10 16.82 -2.48
C VAL A 323 -18.91 18.32 -2.73
N VAL A 324 -18.54 18.70 -3.96
CA VAL A 324 -18.36 20.12 -4.33
C VAL A 324 -19.66 20.91 -4.19
N ASP A 325 -20.78 20.41 -4.72
CA ASP A 325 -22.08 21.09 -4.64
C ASP A 325 -22.52 21.30 -3.18
N ILE A 326 -22.31 20.33 -2.31
CA ILE A 326 -22.71 20.42 -0.91
C ILE A 326 -21.81 21.38 -0.15
N PHE A 327 -20.48 21.23 -0.24
CA PHE A 327 -19.56 22.17 0.41
C PHE A 327 -19.79 23.61 -0.06
N TRP A 328 -20.06 23.80 -1.36
CA TRP A 328 -20.43 25.11 -1.88
C TRP A 328 -21.69 25.66 -1.22
N ARG A 329 -22.75 24.85 -1.06
CA ARG A 329 -24.03 25.29 -0.47
C ARG A 329 -23.94 25.50 1.05
N THR A 330 -23.15 24.71 1.76
CA THR A 330 -23.08 24.74 3.24
C THR A 330 -22.00 25.67 3.77
N LEU A 331 -20.83 25.68 3.14
CA LEU A 331 -19.65 26.44 3.59
C LEU A 331 -19.39 27.67 2.72
N GLY A 332 -19.88 27.68 1.46
CA GLY A 332 -19.66 28.75 0.49
C GLY A 332 -18.55 28.45 -0.50
N GLU A 333 -18.47 29.26 -1.56
CA GLU A 333 -17.44 29.17 -2.62
C GLU A 333 -16.02 29.45 -2.10
N GLU A 334 -15.90 30.31 -1.08
CA GLU A 334 -14.63 30.78 -0.54
C GLU A 334 -14.02 29.82 0.50
N ASP A 335 -14.78 28.82 0.97
CA ASP A 335 -14.33 27.93 2.03
C ASP A 335 -13.17 27.02 1.57
N PRO A 336 -12.11 26.84 2.38
CA PRO A 336 -10.99 25.98 2.04
C PRO A 336 -11.37 24.54 1.67
N ASN A 337 -12.41 23.96 2.28
CA ASN A 337 -12.87 22.61 1.97
C ASN A 337 -13.56 22.55 0.61
N THR A 338 -14.36 23.56 0.25
CA THR A 338 -14.95 23.69 -1.09
C THR A 338 -13.87 23.77 -2.15
N LEU A 339 -12.87 24.64 -1.95
CA LEU A 339 -11.76 24.81 -2.89
C LEU A 339 -10.90 23.53 -3.01
N THR A 340 -10.71 22.80 -1.90
CA THR A 340 -10.01 21.52 -1.89
C THR A 340 -10.79 20.45 -2.65
N ALA A 341 -12.11 20.35 -2.43
CA ALA A 341 -12.97 19.42 -3.16
C ALA A 341 -13.00 19.73 -4.66
N MET A 342 -13.04 21.01 -5.06
CA MET A 342 -12.95 21.42 -6.47
C MET A 342 -11.62 21.01 -7.10
N ASN A 343 -10.52 21.14 -6.37
CA ASN A 343 -9.21 20.69 -6.84
C ASN A 343 -9.14 19.17 -6.98
N ASN A 344 -9.71 18.41 -6.03
CA ASN A 344 -9.78 16.94 -6.10
C ASN A 344 -10.60 16.49 -7.30
N LEU A 345 -11.76 17.11 -7.54
CA LEU A 345 -12.59 16.84 -8.72
C LEU A 345 -11.86 17.20 -10.02
N ALA A 346 -11.13 18.32 -10.05
CA ALA A 346 -10.31 18.69 -11.19
C ALA A 346 -9.14 17.71 -11.45
N LEU A 347 -8.60 17.09 -10.41
CA LEU A 347 -7.62 15.99 -10.56
C LEU A 347 -8.29 14.78 -11.20
N THR A 348 -9.47 14.36 -10.73
CA THR A 348 -10.23 13.26 -11.34
C THR A 348 -10.51 13.50 -12.83
N TYR A 349 -10.95 14.71 -13.21
CA TYR A 349 -11.10 15.06 -14.62
C TYR A 349 -9.78 15.01 -15.38
N SER A 350 -8.68 15.47 -14.78
CA SER A 350 -7.37 15.44 -15.42
C SER A 350 -6.88 14.00 -15.65
N ASP A 351 -7.11 13.09 -14.72
CA ASP A 351 -6.67 11.70 -14.82
C ASP A 351 -7.51 10.91 -15.84
N LEU A 352 -8.79 11.29 -16.01
CA LEU A 352 -9.66 10.82 -17.09
C LEU A 352 -9.30 11.43 -18.47
N GLY A 353 -8.46 12.47 -18.51
CA GLY A 353 -8.12 13.20 -19.74
C GLY A 353 -9.09 14.32 -20.14
N GLU A 354 -10.13 14.58 -19.33
CA GLU A 354 -11.08 15.69 -19.45
C GLU A 354 -10.45 17.02 -18.97
N HIS A 355 -9.35 17.42 -19.61
CA HIS A 355 -8.57 18.57 -19.19
C HIS A 355 -9.30 19.92 -19.35
N LYS A 356 -10.37 20.00 -20.17
CA LYS A 356 -11.16 21.23 -20.34
C LYS A 356 -12.01 21.52 -19.11
N GLU A 357 -12.60 20.49 -18.53
CA GLU A 357 -13.42 20.47 -17.34
C GLU A 357 -12.54 20.78 -16.12
N ALA A 358 -11.39 20.11 -16.03
CA ALA A 358 -10.36 20.41 -15.02
C ALA A 358 -9.91 21.88 -15.07
N ARG A 359 -9.75 22.45 -16.28
CA ARG A 359 -9.36 23.86 -16.47
C ARG A 359 -10.41 24.82 -15.94
N VAL A 360 -11.70 24.55 -16.15
CA VAL A 360 -12.80 25.39 -15.63
C VAL A 360 -12.75 25.45 -14.10
N LEU A 361 -12.70 24.29 -13.45
CA LEU A 361 -12.63 24.22 -11.98
C LEU A 361 -11.40 24.93 -11.43
N ARG A 362 -10.20 24.65 -11.98
CA ARG A 362 -8.94 25.27 -11.53
C ARG A 362 -8.90 26.78 -11.78
N SER A 363 -9.55 27.27 -12.85
CA SER A 363 -9.66 28.71 -13.10
C SER A 363 -10.55 29.39 -12.06
N ASN A 364 -11.66 28.76 -11.67
CA ASN A 364 -12.55 29.27 -10.63
C ASN A 364 -11.83 29.34 -9.28
N VAL A 365 -11.19 28.24 -8.86
CA VAL A 365 -10.40 28.19 -7.61
C VAL A 365 -9.32 29.27 -7.59
N LEU A 366 -8.59 29.45 -8.70
CA LEU A 366 -7.57 30.50 -8.81
C LEU A 366 -8.17 31.90 -8.66
N ASN A 367 -9.30 32.17 -9.31
CA ASN A 367 -9.95 33.49 -9.24
C ASN A 367 -10.40 33.82 -7.82
N VAL A 368 -11.05 32.88 -7.13
CA VAL A 368 -11.50 33.04 -5.75
C VAL A 368 -10.31 33.28 -4.81
N GLN A 369 -9.27 32.45 -4.88
CA GLN A 369 -8.09 32.62 -4.03
C GLN A 369 -7.33 33.92 -4.31
N ARG A 370 -7.25 34.33 -5.59
CA ARG A 370 -6.64 35.61 -5.96
C ARG A 370 -7.40 36.80 -5.37
N GLN A 371 -8.73 36.75 -5.35
CA GLN A 371 -9.56 37.80 -4.74
C GLN A 371 -9.43 37.83 -3.22
N MET A 372 -9.48 36.66 -2.57
CA MET A 372 -9.51 36.54 -1.11
C MET A 372 -8.15 36.74 -0.44
N LEU A 373 -7.10 36.18 -1.02
CA LEU A 373 -5.78 36.07 -0.40
C LEU A 373 -4.73 36.96 -1.09
N GLY A 374 -5.06 37.47 -2.29
CA GLY A 374 -4.14 38.21 -3.14
C GLY A 374 -3.26 37.32 -4.01
N GLU A 375 -2.57 37.96 -4.96
CA GLU A 375 -1.77 37.27 -5.99
C GLU A 375 -0.48 36.64 -5.44
N ALA A 376 0.05 37.18 -4.35
CA ALA A 376 1.28 36.73 -3.70
C ALA A 376 1.08 35.57 -2.70
N HIS A 377 -0.16 35.19 -2.40
CA HIS A 377 -0.43 34.19 -1.36
C HIS A 377 -0.04 32.78 -1.80
N PRO A 378 0.56 31.94 -0.93
CA PRO A 378 0.99 30.58 -1.28
C PRO A 378 -0.09 29.72 -1.95
N HIS A 379 -1.33 29.76 -1.46
CA HIS A 379 -2.44 29.00 -2.07
C HIS A 379 -2.75 29.47 -3.50
N THR A 380 -2.72 30.79 -3.76
CA THR A 380 -2.92 31.35 -5.10
C THR A 380 -1.82 30.87 -6.05
N LEU A 381 -0.56 30.87 -5.60
CA LEU A 381 0.58 30.38 -6.39
C LEU A 381 0.48 28.87 -6.72
N ILE A 382 -0.01 28.06 -5.78
CA ILE A 382 -0.29 26.63 -6.00
C ILE A 382 -1.39 26.47 -7.06
N SER A 383 -2.49 27.21 -6.95
CA SER A 383 -3.58 27.17 -7.94
C SER A 383 -3.14 27.63 -9.34
N MET A 384 -2.30 28.66 -9.44
CA MET A 384 -1.67 29.06 -10.71
C MET A 384 -0.85 27.92 -11.31
N SER A 385 -0.10 27.20 -10.48
CA SER A 385 0.73 26.07 -10.92
C SER A 385 -0.12 24.88 -11.40
N ASN A 386 -1.20 24.55 -10.69
CA ASN A 386 -2.15 23.52 -11.09
C ASN A 386 -2.85 23.88 -12.42
N LEU A 387 -3.25 25.15 -12.59
CA LEU A 387 -3.83 25.62 -13.83
C LEU A 387 -2.81 25.55 -15.00
N ALA A 388 -1.55 25.93 -14.75
CA ALA A 388 -0.48 25.82 -15.75
C ALA A 388 -0.20 24.37 -16.18
N MET A 389 -0.29 23.41 -15.25
CA MET A 389 -0.21 21.98 -15.58
C MET A 389 -1.36 21.56 -16.51
N THR A 390 -2.58 22.01 -16.23
CA THR A 390 -3.76 21.77 -17.09
C THR A 390 -3.56 22.35 -18.49
N TYR A 391 -3.04 23.57 -18.59
CA TYR A 391 -2.69 24.16 -19.88
C TYR A 391 -1.63 23.35 -20.63
N SER A 392 -0.66 22.78 -19.91
CA SER A 392 0.35 21.92 -20.53
C SER A 392 -0.27 20.65 -21.11
N HIS A 393 -1.20 20.02 -20.41
CA HIS A 393 -1.92 18.84 -20.90
C HIS A 393 -2.83 19.15 -22.10
N LEU A 394 -3.38 20.36 -22.17
CA LEU A 394 -4.15 20.85 -23.33
C LEU A 394 -3.27 21.27 -24.52
N GLY A 395 -1.94 21.14 -24.44
CA GLY A 395 -1.01 21.62 -25.47
C GLY A 395 -0.89 23.16 -25.54
N GLN A 396 -1.51 23.88 -24.60
CA GLN A 396 -1.49 25.35 -24.50
C GLN A 396 -0.24 25.84 -23.77
N HIS A 397 0.94 25.41 -24.25
CA HIS A 397 2.20 25.59 -23.53
C HIS A 397 2.60 27.06 -23.30
N ASN A 398 2.19 27.99 -24.17
CA ASN A 398 2.46 29.42 -23.97
C ASN A 398 1.72 29.99 -22.75
N GLU A 399 0.48 29.56 -22.50
CA GLU A 399 -0.28 30.00 -21.31
C GLU A 399 0.27 29.35 -20.04
N ALA A 400 0.71 28.10 -20.13
CA ALA A 400 1.43 27.42 -19.04
C ALA A 400 2.75 28.13 -18.69
N GLU A 401 3.54 28.52 -19.70
CA GLU A 401 4.80 29.27 -19.53
C GLU A 401 4.53 30.62 -18.85
N LYS A 402 3.55 31.40 -19.32
CA LYS A 402 3.20 32.70 -18.71
C LYS A 402 2.88 32.58 -17.22
N LEU A 403 1.99 31.64 -16.84
CA LEU A 403 1.63 31.46 -15.44
C LEU A 403 2.82 31.00 -14.59
N LYS A 404 3.63 30.07 -15.08
CA LYS A 404 4.79 29.56 -14.31
C LYS A 404 5.90 30.61 -14.15
N VAL A 405 6.14 31.44 -15.16
CA VAL A 405 7.07 32.58 -15.06
C VAL A 405 6.56 33.61 -14.06
N GLN A 406 5.26 33.95 -14.09
CA GLN A 406 4.66 34.85 -13.10
C GLN A 406 4.81 34.33 -11.67
N VAL A 407 4.51 33.05 -11.44
CA VAL A 407 4.68 32.41 -10.12
C VAL A 407 6.14 32.45 -9.67
N LEU A 408 7.07 32.14 -10.58
CA LEU A 408 8.50 32.16 -10.29
C LEU A 408 9.00 33.57 -9.91
N ASP A 409 8.64 34.60 -10.68
CA ASP A 409 9.03 35.97 -10.41
C ASP A 409 8.47 36.47 -9.07
N MET A 410 7.23 36.12 -8.76
CA MET A 410 6.60 36.46 -7.49
C MET A 410 7.32 35.76 -6.32
N GLN A 411 7.61 34.47 -6.46
CA GLN A 411 8.31 33.73 -5.41
C GLN A 411 9.74 34.26 -5.20
N LYS A 412 10.46 34.60 -6.27
CA LYS A 412 11.78 35.25 -6.20
C LYS A 412 11.71 36.56 -5.42
N ARG A 413 10.66 37.37 -5.62
CA ARG A 413 10.47 38.64 -4.89
C ARG A 413 10.15 38.43 -3.40
N ILE A 414 9.30 37.46 -3.07
CA ILE A 414 8.82 37.25 -1.69
C ILE A 414 9.85 36.55 -0.83
N LYS A 415 10.47 35.50 -1.37
CA LYS A 415 11.31 34.57 -0.59
C LYS A 415 12.77 34.55 -1.02
N GLY A 416 13.12 35.19 -2.13
CA GLY A 416 14.45 35.15 -2.72
C GLY A 416 14.62 34.01 -3.73
N GLU A 417 15.68 34.12 -4.53
CA GLU A 417 16.01 33.17 -5.60
C GLU A 417 16.41 31.78 -5.07
N GLU A 418 17.00 31.75 -3.88
CA GLU A 418 17.59 30.56 -3.26
C GLU A 418 16.61 29.79 -2.35
N HIS A 419 15.40 30.30 -2.16
CA HIS A 419 14.42 29.66 -1.28
C HIS A 419 13.93 28.31 -1.86
N PRO A 420 13.73 27.26 -1.03
CA PRO A 420 13.33 25.93 -1.49
C PRO A 420 12.12 25.93 -2.43
N ASN A 421 11.06 26.67 -2.10
CA ASN A 421 9.89 26.81 -2.96
C ASN A 421 10.20 27.46 -4.32
N THR A 422 11.10 28.44 -4.38
CA THR A 422 11.53 29.06 -5.64
C THR A 422 12.20 28.03 -6.54
N LEU A 423 13.07 27.20 -5.96
CA LEU A 423 13.75 26.10 -6.66
C LEU A 423 12.78 25.03 -7.16
N THR A 424 11.72 24.75 -6.40
CA THR A 424 10.62 23.88 -6.83
C THR A 424 9.87 24.47 -8.04
N PHE A 425 9.56 25.76 -8.03
CA PHE A 425 8.93 26.41 -9.19
C PHE A 425 9.83 26.44 -10.43
N MET A 426 11.14 26.66 -10.27
CA MET A 426 12.11 26.55 -11.37
C MET A 426 12.11 25.15 -11.99
N SER A 427 12.06 24.12 -11.15
CA SER A 427 11.98 22.71 -11.61
C SER A 427 10.69 22.45 -12.41
N ASN A 428 9.56 22.98 -11.96
CA ASN A 428 8.27 22.87 -12.66
C ASN A 428 8.24 23.65 -13.98
N LEU A 429 8.95 24.77 -14.07
CA LEU A 429 9.14 25.52 -15.31
C LEU A 429 10.02 24.74 -16.29
N ALA A 430 11.10 24.12 -15.82
CA ALA A 430 11.95 23.26 -16.65
C ALA A 430 11.16 22.11 -17.30
N LEU A 431 10.25 21.47 -16.57
CA LEU A 431 9.35 20.45 -17.14
C LEU A 431 8.45 21.01 -18.26
N THR A 432 8.05 22.28 -18.17
CA THR A 432 7.25 22.93 -19.23
C THR A 432 8.08 23.14 -20.48
N TYR A 433 9.32 23.63 -20.32
CA TYR A 433 10.24 23.76 -21.45
C TYR A 433 10.54 22.42 -22.11
N TRP A 434 10.64 21.35 -21.31
CA TRP A 434 10.78 20.00 -21.84
C TRP A 434 9.62 19.61 -22.75
N HIS A 435 8.36 19.78 -22.31
CA HIS A 435 7.18 19.48 -23.14
C HIS A 435 7.04 20.39 -24.37
N MET A 436 7.62 21.60 -24.33
CA MET A 436 7.70 22.49 -25.50
C MET A 436 8.80 22.11 -26.51
N GLY A 437 9.58 21.05 -26.26
CA GLY A 437 10.76 20.69 -27.05
C GLY A 437 11.96 21.63 -26.85
N ARG A 438 11.91 22.52 -25.86
CA ARG A 438 13.01 23.43 -25.50
C ARG A 438 13.95 22.76 -24.49
N HIS A 439 14.53 21.62 -24.88
CA HIS A 439 15.32 20.75 -23.99
C HIS A 439 16.51 21.48 -23.34
N ASP A 440 17.22 22.35 -24.07
CA ASP A 440 18.36 23.11 -23.54
C ASP A 440 17.96 24.03 -22.37
N LYS A 441 16.82 24.72 -22.49
CA LYS A 441 16.32 25.59 -21.40
C LYS A 441 15.88 24.78 -20.18
N ALA A 442 15.32 23.59 -20.41
CA ALA A 442 14.93 22.69 -19.34
C ALA A 442 16.16 22.17 -18.58
N GLU A 443 17.20 21.73 -19.31
CA GLU A 443 18.47 21.27 -18.74
C GLU A 443 19.14 22.39 -17.93
N GLN A 444 19.30 23.59 -18.51
CA GLN A 444 19.93 24.72 -17.85
C GLN A 444 19.26 25.05 -16.51
N LEU A 445 17.93 25.09 -16.46
CA LEU A 445 17.20 25.33 -15.21
C LEU A 445 17.39 24.20 -14.19
N LYS A 446 17.38 22.93 -14.62
CA LYS A 446 17.58 21.79 -13.72
C LYS A 446 19.00 21.76 -13.13
N VAL A 447 20.02 22.04 -13.95
CA VAL A 447 21.41 22.17 -13.50
C VAL A 447 21.54 23.33 -12.51
N GLN A 448 20.98 24.50 -12.83
CA GLN A 448 21.00 25.64 -11.93
C GLN A 448 20.36 25.32 -10.56
N VAL A 449 19.19 24.67 -10.55
CA VAL A 449 18.53 24.25 -9.31
C VAL A 449 19.40 23.27 -8.53
N LEU A 450 20.01 22.29 -9.21
CA LEU A 450 20.87 21.31 -8.58
C LEU A 450 22.09 21.98 -7.92
N ASP A 451 22.76 22.89 -8.61
CA ASP A 451 23.94 23.59 -8.09
C ASP A 451 23.60 24.43 -6.86
N ILE A 452 22.46 25.13 -6.88
CA ILE A 452 22.00 25.90 -5.71
C ILE A 452 21.71 24.97 -4.53
N ARG A 453 21.02 23.84 -4.74
CA ARG A 453 20.70 22.88 -3.67
C ARG A 453 21.95 22.21 -3.09
N LYS A 454 22.89 21.82 -3.95
CA LYS A 454 24.21 21.29 -3.52
C LYS A 454 24.93 22.28 -2.62
N ARG A 455 24.96 23.56 -3.00
CA ARG A 455 25.64 24.62 -2.23
C ARG A 455 24.96 24.93 -0.89
N LEU A 456 23.63 24.98 -0.86
CA LEU A 456 22.88 25.40 0.33
C LEU A 456 22.64 24.28 1.34
N MET A 457 22.37 23.07 0.87
CA MET A 457 21.89 21.97 1.69
C MET A 457 22.85 20.78 1.72
N GLY A 458 23.86 20.77 0.83
CA GLY A 458 24.78 19.66 0.64
C GLY A 458 24.28 18.64 -0.39
N GLU A 459 25.19 17.76 -0.83
CA GLU A 459 24.92 16.79 -1.89
C GLU A 459 23.90 15.71 -1.48
N GLU A 460 23.86 15.36 -0.21
CA GLU A 460 23.02 14.26 0.28
C GLU A 460 21.68 14.73 0.87
N HIS A 461 21.35 16.02 0.77
CA HIS A 461 20.05 16.50 1.24
C HIS A 461 18.92 15.93 0.38
N PRO A 462 17.78 15.50 0.96
CA PRO A 462 16.67 14.91 0.19
C PRO A 462 16.27 15.70 -1.07
N ASP A 463 16.16 17.03 -0.95
CA ASP A 463 15.83 17.89 -2.10
C ASP A 463 16.91 17.93 -3.18
N THR A 464 18.19 17.83 -2.79
CA THR A 464 19.32 17.73 -3.73
C THR A 464 19.25 16.41 -4.48
N LEU A 465 19.01 15.30 -3.76
CA LEU A 465 18.86 13.97 -4.35
C LEU A 465 17.69 13.89 -5.33
N ILE A 466 16.54 14.51 -5.00
CA ILE A 466 15.39 14.63 -5.92
C ILE A 466 15.78 15.40 -7.19
N SER A 467 16.55 16.49 -7.06
CA SER A 467 17.03 17.24 -8.23
C SER A 467 18.00 16.43 -9.09
N MET A 468 18.91 15.68 -8.48
CA MET A 468 19.84 14.80 -9.19
C MET A 468 19.09 13.72 -9.96
N HIS A 469 18.12 13.07 -9.31
CA HIS A 469 17.26 12.07 -9.92
C HIS A 469 16.49 12.62 -11.13
N ASN A 470 15.86 13.79 -10.98
CA ASN A 470 15.12 14.43 -12.08
C ASN A 470 16.02 14.86 -13.25
N LEU A 471 17.28 15.20 -12.97
CA LEU A 471 18.27 15.50 -14.00
C LEU A 471 18.77 14.22 -14.67
N ALA A 472 19.00 13.14 -13.92
CA ALA A 472 19.34 11.82 -14.46
C ALA A 472 18.27 11.31 -15.43
N SER A 473 17.00 11.43 -15.08
CA SER A 473 15.88 11.12 -15.98
C SER A 473 15.94 11.94 -17.27
N THR A 474 16.27 13.23 -17.17
CA THR A 474 16.43 14.12 -18.35
C THR A 474 17.57 13.65 -19.24
N TYR A 475 18.72 13.30 -18.67
CA TYR A 475 19.85 12.76 -19.43
C TYR A 475 19.51 11.44 -20.09
N SER A 476 18.81 10.54 -19.38
CA SER A 476 18.35 9.28 -19.96
C SER A 476 17.43 9.50 -21.16
N ASP A 477 16.52 10.48 -21.10
CA ASP A 477 15.62 10.78 -22.22
C ASP A 477 16.33 11.48 -23.39
N LEU A 478 17.43 12.19 -23.13
CA LEU A 478 18.33 12.74 -24.16
C LEU A 478 19.31 11.70 -24.73
N GLY A 479 19.27 10.44 -24.27
CA GLY A 479 20.21 9.38 -24.67
C GLY A 479 21.61 9.51 -24.04
N ARG A 480 21.78 10.41 -23.07
CA ARG A 480 23.01 10.65 -22.32
C ARG A 480 23.11 9.73 -21.11
N TYR A 481 23.15 8.41 -21.36
CA TYR A 481 22.98 7.39 -20.32
C TYR A 481 24.11 7.36 -19.28
N ASP A 482 25.36 7.65 -19.65
CA ASP A 482 26.49 7.65 -18.71
C ASP A 482 26.34 8.74 -17.62
N GLU A 483 25.81 9.91 -17.99
CA GLU A 483 25.56 11.00 -17.05
C GLU A 483 24.34 10.71 -16.17
N ALA A 484 23.33 10.06 -16.74
CA ALA A 484 22.19 9.56 -15.98
C ALA A 484 22.63 8.53 -14.94
N GLU A 485 23.44 7.53 -15.34
CA GLU A 485 23.99 6.50 -14.45
C GLU A 485 24.77 7.14 -13.31
N LYS A 486 25.68 8.07 -13.61
CA LYS A 486 26.51 8.72 -12.59
C LYS A 486 25.67 9.45 -11.52
N LEU A 487 24.64 10.19 -11.95
CA LEU A 487 23.76 10.90 -11.01
C LEU A 487 22.90 9.93 -10.21
N GLU A 488 22.31 8.92 -10.86
CA GLU A 488 21.42 7.96 -10.19
C GLU A 488 22.18 7.07 -9.20
N MET A 489 23.43 6.67 -9.50
CA MET A 489 24.28 5.96 -8.53
C MET A 489 24.57 6.81 -7.28
N GLN A 490 24.87 8.10 -7.44
CA GLN A 490 25.07 8.99 -6.29
C GLN A 490 23.80 9.10 -5.42
N VAL A 491 22.63 9.15 -6.06
CA VAL A 491 21.33 9.16 -5.38
C VAL A 491 21.10 7.85 -4.62
N LEU A 492 21.33 6.72 -5.28
CA LEU A 492 21.15 5.40 -4.70
C LEU A 492 22.07 5.19 -3.48
N ASP A 493 23.36 5.55 -3.60
CA ASP A 493 24.33 5.41 -2.51
C ASP A 493 23.97 6.29 -1.30
N ALA A 494 23.47 7.50 -1.54
CA ALA A 494 23.00 8.38 -0.47
C ALA A 494 21.75 7.82 0.22
N TYR A 495 20.78 7.31 -0.55
CA TYR A 495 19.58 6.69 0.01
C TYR A 495 19.89 5.39 0.77
N LYS A 496 20.75 4.52 0.26
CA LYS A 496 21.19 3.32 0.98
C LYS A 496 21.82 3.65 2.33
N ARG A 497 22.68 4.67 2.40
CA ARG A 497 23.33 5.07 3.64
C ARG A 497 22.38 5.73 4.65
N LYS A 498 21.44 6.56 4.18
CA LYS A 498 20.56 7.35 5.07
C LYS A 498 19.27 6.65 5.45
N LEU A 499 18.68 5.92 4.52
CA LEU A 499 17.34 5.35 4.65
C LEU A 499 17.36 3.82 4.69
N GLY A 500 18.48 3.19 4.33
CA GLY A 500 18.59 1.73 4.22
C GLY A 500 18.14 1.20 2.85
N GLU A 501 18.37 -0.09 2.62
CA GLU A 501 18.08 -0.76 1.34
C GLU A 501 16.58 -0.95 1.07
N GLU A 502 15.78 -1.01 2.14
CA GLU A 502 14.35 -1.35 2.07
C GLU A 502 13.43 -0.13 1.93
N HIS A 503 13.99 1.08 2.04
CA HIS A 503 13.20 2.29 1.99
C HIS A 503 12.60 2.50 0.58
N PRO A 504 11.33 2.93 0.45
CA PRO A 504 10.67 3.14 -0.85
C PRO A 504 11.47 3.99 -1.84
N ASN A 505 12.10 5.08 -1.38
CA ASN A 505 12.96 5.91 -2.22
C ASN A 505 14.22 5.17 -2.71
N THR A 506 14.82 4.31 -1.90
CA THR A 506 15.97 3.47 -2.30
C THR A 506 15.56 2.46 -3.35
N LEU A 507 14.42 1.79 -3.15
CA LEU A 507 13.86 0.83 -4.11
C LEU A 507 13.52 1.51 -5.44
N LYS A 508 12.87 2.68 -5.40
CA LYS A 508 12.56 3.47 -6.60
C LYS A 508 13.82 3.89 -7.35
N SER A 509 14.85 4.39 -6.66
CA SER A 509 16.13 4.73 -7.29
C SER A 509 16.83 3.50 -7.89
N THR A 510 16.74 2.35 -7.22
CA THR A 510 17.25 1.08 -7.74
C THR A 510 16.56 0.65 -9.04
N MET A 511 15.23 0.78 -9.12
CA MET A 511 14.48 0.50 -10.35
C MET A 511 14.85 1.47 -11.49
N ASN A 512 15.08 2.75 -11.18
CA ASN A 512 15.49 3.73 -12.19
C ASN A 512 16.90 3.45 -12.71
N LEU A 513 17.82 3.04 -11.84
CA LEU A 513 19.15 2.58 -12.25
C LEU A 513 19.05 1.32 -13.12
N ALA A 514 18.18 0.37 -12.77
CA ALA A 514 17.90 -0.81 -13.59
C ALA A 514 17.38 -0.42 -14.99
N LEU A 515 16.48 0.57 -15.07
CA LEU A 515 16.02 1.10 -16.36
C LEU A 515 17.16 1.72 -17.17
N ILE A 516 18.06 2.48 -16.54
CA ILE A 516 19.24 3.05 -17.21
C ILE A 516 20.14 1.93 -17.74
N TYR A 517 20.42 0.89 -16.94
CA TYR A 517 21.15 -0.29 -17.39
C TYR A 517 20.49 -1.01 -18.55
N SER A 518 19.17 -1.15 -18.52
CA SER A 518 18.41 -1.75 -19.62
C SER A 518 18.52 -0.90 -20.90
N ARG A 519 18.48 0.44 -20.81
CA ARG A 519 18.72 1.36 -21.95
C ARG A 519 20.16 1.31 -22.47
N LEU A 520 21.14 1.04 -21.61
CA LEU A 520 22.54 0.79 -21.98
C LEU A 520 22.79 -0.61 -22.58
N GLY A 521 21.79 -1.50 -22.63
CA GLY A 521 21.95 -2.89 -23.05
C GLY A 521 22.58 -3.80 -21.98
N ARG A 522 22.77 -3.29 -20.76
CA ARG A 522 23.31 -4.00 -19.59
C ARG A 522 22.21 -4.80 -18.88
N TYR A 523 21.53 -5.68 -19.62
CA TYR A 523 20.31 -6.36 -19.14
C TYR A 523 20.52 -7.28 -17.94
N ASN A 524 21.70 -7.89 -17.78
CA ASN A 524 22.01 -8.72 -16.61
C ASN A 524 22.00 -7.89 -15.31
N GLU A 525 22.56 -6.69 -15.34
CA GLU A 525 22.60 -5.81 -14.18
C GLU A 525 21.22 -5.23 -13.88
N ALA A 526 20.45 -4.85 -14.92
CA ALA A 526 19.06 -4.45 -14.78
C ALA A 526 18.22 -5.56 -14.11
N THR A 527 18.36 -6.79 -14.60
CA THR A 527 17.67 -7.98 -14.06
C THR A 527 18.01 -8.21 -12.60
N GLN A 528 19.29 -8.10 -12.22
CA GLN A 528 19.71 -8.30 -10.83
C GLN A 528 19.08 -7.26 -9.90
N LEU A 529 19.09 -5.98 -10.28
CA LEU A 529 18.49 -4.90 -9.50
C LEU A 529 16.97 -5.05 -9.40
N ASN A 530 16.28 -5.32 -10.51
CA ASN A 530 14.83 -5.50 -10.51
C ASN A 530 14.39 -6.75 -9.72
N ALA A 531 15.15 -7.85 -9.75
CA ALA A 531 14.88 -9.04 -8.94
C ALA A 531 15.07 -8.76 -7.43
N GLN A 532 16.09 -7.99 -7.05
CA GLN A 532 16.28 -7.55 -5.67
C GLN A 532 15.09 -6.69 -5.19
N VAL A 533 14.68 -5.70 -5.99
CA VAL A 533 13.55 -4.84 -5.66
C VAL A 533 12.26 -5.64 -5.54
N LEU A 534 11.98 -6.54 -6.50
CA LEU A 534 10.79 -7.39 -6.47
C LEU A 534 10.74 -8.24 -5.20
N ASN A 535 11.85 -8.88 -4.82
CA ASN A 535 11.89 -9.71 -3.61
C ASN A 535 11.63 -8.88 -2.34
N THR A 536 12.25 -7.70 -2.25
CA THR A 536 12.05 -6.79 -1.10
C THR A 536 10.62 -6.26 -1.04
N GLN A 537 10.04 -5.81 -2.16
CA GLN A 537 8.67 -5.33 -2.21
C GLN A 537 7.66 -6.45 -1.94
N ASN A 538 7.88 -7.66 -2.47
CA ASN A 538 7.02 -8.79 -2.19
C ASN A 538 7.04 -9.16 -0.69
N ARG A 539 8.18 -9.06 -0.02
CA ARG A 539 8.30 -9.30 1.42
C ARG A 539 7.64 -8.20 2.28
N ILE A 540 7.78 -6.94 1.89
CA ILE A 540 7.33 -5.78 2.71
C ILE A 540 5.87 -5.39 2.43
N LEU A 541 5.48 -5.39 1.16
CA LEU A 541 4.19 -4.88 0.67
C LEU A 541 3.23 -6.02 0.29
N GLY A 542 3.76 -7.21 0.01
CA GLY A 542 3.00 -8.34 -0.52
C GLY A 542 2.91 -8.34 -2.05
N GLU A 543 2.44 -9.47 -2.58
CA GLU A 543 2.37 -9.74 -4.01
C GLU A 543 1.33 -8.88 -4.75
N GLU A 544 0.26 -8.50 -4.05
CA GLU A 544 -0.85 -7.72 -4.63
C GLU A 544 -0.60 -6.21 -4.68
N HIS A 545 0.48 -5.72 -4.05
CA HIS A 545 0.73 -4.30 -3.98
C HIS A 545 1.07 -3.73 -5.38
N PRO A 546 0.53 -2.57 -5.78
CA PRO A 546 0.80 -1.96 -7.08
C PRO A 546 2.29 -1.87 -7.44
N ASP A 547 3.12 -1.42 -6.49
CA ASP A 547 4.58 -1.33 -6.68
C ASP A 547 5.24 -2.69 -6.95
N THR A 548 4.82 -3.77 -6.25
CA THR A 548 5.31 -5.13 -6.50
C THR A 548 4.95 -5.58 -7.91
N LEU A 549 3.72 -5.31 -8.35
CA LEU A 549 3.23 -5.65 -9.69
C LEU A 549 3.95 -4.86 -10.79
N ILE A 550 4.35 -3.61 -10.53
CA ILE A 550 5.20 -2.82 -11.45
C ILE A 550 6.59 -3.46 -11.55
N SER A 551 7.19 -3.89 -10.45
CA SER A 551 8.50 -4.56 -10.46
C SER A 551 8.47 -5.91 -11.18
N MET A 552 7.38 -6.68 -11.06
CA MET A 552 7.17 -7.91 -11.86
C MET A 552 7.18 -7.61 -13.36
N ASN A 553 6.47 -6.54 -13.77
CA ASN A 553 6.46 -6.10 -15.17
C ASN A 553 7.83 -5.71 -15.68
N ASN A 554 8.57 -4.89 -14.92
CA ASN A 554 9.90 -4.44 -15.31
C ASN A 554 10.89 -5.60 -15.43
N LEU A 555 10.88 -6.53 -14.47
CA LEU A 555 11.71 -7.73 -14.53
C LEU A 555 11.34 -8.63 -15.72
N GLY A 556 10.04 -8.75 -16.03
CA GLY A 556 9.57 -9.50 -17.20
C GLY A 556 10.08 -8.90 -18.51
N LEU A 557 10.06 -7.57 -18.64
CA LEU A 557 10.63 -6.90 -19.81
C LEU A 557 12.15 -7.12 -19.93
N ASP A 558 12.90 -7.10 -18.83
CA ASP A 558 14.33 -7.41 -18.84
C ASP A 558 14.60 -8.88 -19.21
N TYR A 559 13.78 -9.82 -18.75
CA TYR A 559 13.84 -11.22 -19.19
C TYR A 559 13.59 -11.37 -20.69
N SER A 560 12.61 -10.65 -21.26
CA SER A 560 12.38 -10.69 -22.72
C SER A 560 13.60 -10.20 -23.49
N ARG A 561 14.23 -9.11 -23.04
CA ARG A 561 15.46 -8.55 -23.65
C ARG A 561 16.67 -9.48 -23.55
N LEU A 562 16.71 -10.35 -22.54
CA LEU A 562 17.71 -11.42 -22.39
C LEU A 562 17.40 -12.69 -23.21
N GLY A 563 16.28 -12.73 -23.93
CA GLY A 563 15.83 -13.92 -24.65
C GLY A 563 15.16 -14.98 -23.75
N ARG A 564 14.91 -14.66 -22.48
CA ARG A 564 14.27 -15.53 -21.48
C ARG A 564 12.74 -15.39 -21.55
N HIS A 565 12.18 -15.57 -22.73
CA HIS A 565 10.79 -15.21 -23.03
C HIS A 565 9.74 -15.97 -22.20
N ASN A 566 9.96 -17.25 -21.90
CA ASN A 566 9.02 -18.03 -21.07
C ASN A 566 8.92 -17.48 -19.64
N GLU A 567 10.05 -17.06 -19.06
CA GLU A 567 10.06 -16.46 -17.72
C GLU A 567 9.45 -15.06 -17.73
N ALA A 568 9.67 -14.30 -18.81
CA ALA A 568 9.02 -13.02 -19.05
C ALA A 568 7.49 -13.16 -19.12
N GLU A 569 7.01 -14.10 -19.95
CA GLU A 569 5.58 -14.38 -20.13
C GLU A 569 4.93 -14.81 -18.81
N GLN A 570 5.52 -15.76 -18.09
CA GLN A 570 4.99 -16.24 -16.83
C GLN A 570 4.86 -15.10 -15.81
N LEU A 571 5.89 -14.28 -15.66
CA LEU A 571 5.93 -13.22 -14.66
C LEU A 571 4.94 -12.08 -14.99
N VAL A 572 4.89 -11.63 -16.24
CA VAL A 572 3.95 -10.57 -16.67
C VAL A 572 2.51 -11.07 -16.66
N SER A 573 2.26 -12.33 -17.04
CA SER A 573 0.92 -12.93 -16.99
C SER A 573 0.41 -13.08 -15.55
N GLN A 574 1.29 -13.45 -14.62
CA GLN A 574 0.97 -13.49 -13.19
C GLN A 574 0.60 -12.09 -12.67
N ALA A 575 1.42 -11.08 -12.98
CA ALA A 575 1.13 -9.69 -12.59
C ALA A 575 -0.20 -9.19 -13.20
N LEU A 576 -0.45 -9.49 -14.48
CA LEU A 576 -1.68 -9.16 -15.16
C LEU A 576 -2.91 -9.82 -14.51
N GLY A 577 -2.81 -11.11 -14.17
CA GLY A 577 -3.89 -11.84 -13.50
C GLY A 577 -4.25 -11.24 -12.13
N ILE A 578 -3.24 -10.85 -11.34
CA ILE A 578 -3.46 -10.18 -10.05
C ILE A 578 -4.07 -8.79 -10.26
N GLN A 579 -3.56 -7.99 -11.20
CA GLN A 579 -4.10 -6.66 -11.48
C GLN A 579 -5.56 -6.72 -11.96
N LYS A 580 -5.91 -7.67 -12.83
CA LYS A 580 -7.31 -7.89 -13.24
C LYS A 580 -8.22 -8.19 -12.05
N ARG A 581 -7.74 -8.97 -11.06
CA ARG A 581 -8.49 -9.30 -9.84
C ARG A 581 -8.62 -8.11 -8.88
N VAL A 582 -7.52 -7.39 -8.65
CA VAL A 582 -7.42 -6.37 -7.58
C VAL A 582 -7.85 -4.99 -8.06
N LEU A 583 -7.40 -4.57 -9.24
CA LEU A 583 -7.64 -3.24 -9.81
C LEU A 583 -8.74 -3.24 -10.87
N GLY A 584 -9.01 -4.38 -11.49
CA GLY A 584 -9.94 -4.52 -12.62
C GLY A 584 -9.26 -4.45 -13.98
N GLU A 585 -9.97 -4.84 -15.03
CA GLU A 585 -9.44 -4.88 -16.41
C GLU A 585 -9.17 -3.50 -17.01
N GLU A 586 -9.93 -2.51 -16.56
CA GLU A 586 -9.96 -1.15 -17.09
C GLU A 586 -8.89 -0.23 -16.49
N HIS A 587 -8.21 -0.68 -15.43
CA HIS A 587 -7.23 0.12 -14.71
C HIS A 587 -5.98 0.39 -15.58
N PRO A 588 -5.42 1.62 -15.59
CA PRO A 588 -4.25 1.97 -16.39
C PRO A 588 -3.05 1.02 -16.22
N SER A 589 -2.77 0.59 -14.99
CA SER A 589 -1.70 -0.40 -14.73
C SER A 589 -1.98 -1.77 -15.33
N THR A 590 -3.25 -2.22 -15.37
CA THR A 590 -3.64 -3.49 -16.01
C THR A 590 -3.43 -3.40 -17.52
N LEU A 591 -3.85 -2.29 -18.13
CA LEU A 591 -3.65 -2.02 -19.56
C LEU A 591 -2.16 -1.90 -19.93
N MET A 592 -1.33 -1.36 -19.02
CA MET A 592 0.12 -1.33 -19.19
C MET A 592 0.71 -2.75 -19.20
N SER A 593 0.32 -3.62 -18.27
CA SER A 593 0.77 -5.02 -18.24
C SER A 593 0.33 -5.80 -19.48
N MET A 594 -0.89 -5.57 -19.99
CA MET A 594 -1.32 -6.13 -21.27
C MET A 594 -0.43 -5.66 -22.43
N SER A 595 -0.04 -4.39 -22.41
CA SER A 595 0.87 -3.83 -23.42
C SER A 595 2.28 -4.42 -23.33
N ASN A 596 2.78 -4.66 -22.12
CA ASN A 596 4.07 -5.34 -21.89
C ASN A 596 4.03 -6.80 -22.35
N LEU A 597 2.93 -7.52 -22.06
CA LEU A 597 2.73 -8.88 -22.54
C LEU A 597 2.67 -8.94 -24.07
N ALA A 598 1.99 -7.97 -24.70
CA ALA A 598 1.98 -7.83 -26.15
C ALA A 598 3.37 -7.51 -26.72
N ALA A 599 4.25 -6.82 -25.99
CA ALA A 599 5.64 -6.63 -26.41
C ALA A 599 6.42 -7.96 -26.36
N ILE A 600 6.24 -8.75 -25.31
CA ILE A 600 6.87 -10.08 -25.16
C ILE A 600 6.42 -11.04 -26.26
N TYR A 601 5.12 -11.08 -26.58
CA TYR A 601 4.61 -11.87 -27.70
C TYR A 601 5.13 -11.38 -29.06
N SER A 602 5.37 -10.08 -29.21
CA SER A 602 6.00 -9.54 -30.42
C SER A 602 7.44 -10.03 -30.56
N ASP A 603 8.21 -10.09 -29.47
CA ASP A 603 9.57 -10.63 -29.46
C ASP A 603 9.61 -12.13 -29.80
N LEU A 604 8.53 -12.87 -29.46
CA LEU A 604 8.32 -14.28 -29.81
C LEU A 604 7.80 -14.49 -31.25
N GLY A 605 7.48 -13.43 -32.00
CA GLY A 605 6.88 -13.54 -33.34
C GLY A 605 5.41 -13.99 -33.33
N GLN A 606 4.75 -13.98 -32.17
CA GLN A 606 3.35 -14.38 -31.97
C GLN A 606 2.41 -13.22 -32.29
N HIS A 607 2.41 -12.78 -33.55
CA HIS A 607 1.72 -11.54 -33.97
C HIS A 607 0.19 -11.58 -33.83
N ASN A 608 -0.43 -12.76 -33.82
CA ASN A 608 -1.88 -12.90 -33.62
C ASN A 608 -2.27 -12.62 -32.16
N GLU A 609 -1.48 -13.13 -31.22
CA GLU A 609 -1.65 -12.94 -29.78
C GLU A 609 -1.41 -11.46 -29.40
N VAL A 610 -0.43 -10.82 -30.04
CA VAL A 610 -0.21 -9.36 -29.95
C VAL A 610 -1.43 -8.58 -30.41
N GLU A 611 -2.00 -8.97 -31.54
CA GLU A 611 -3.18 -8.33 -32.12
C GLU A 611 -4.38 -8.46 -31.17
N GLU A 612 -4.63 -9.67 -30.65
CA GLU A 612 -5.72 -9.93 -29.72
C GLU A 612 -5.62 -9.04 -28.46
N LEU A 613 -4.44 -9.00 -27.82
CA LEU A 613 -4.23 -8.15 -26.65
C LEU A 613 -4.38 -6.66 -26.98
N LYS A 614 -3.85 -6.18 -28.12
CA LYS A 614 -3.98 -4.77 -28.52
C LYS A 614 -5.42 -4.38 -28.86
N VAL A 615 -6.21 -5.29 -29.44
CA VAL A 615 -7.64 -5.09 -29.66
C VAL A 615 -8.37 -5.00 -28.33
N GLN A 616 -8.10 -5.92 -27.39
CA GLN A 616 -8.70 -5.86 -26.05
C GLN A 616 -8.36 -4.55 -25.32
N VAL A 617 -7.09 -4.12 -25.32
CA VAL A 617 -6.67 -2.83 -24.74
C VAL A 617 -7.41 -1.66 -25.41
N LEU A 618 -7.51 -1.66 -26.73
CA LEU A 618 -8.19 -0.60 -27.47
C LEU A 618 -9.68 -0.53 -27.13
N ASP A 619 -10.37 -1.67 -27.04
CA ASP A 619 -11.79 -1.73 -26.73
C ASP A 619 -12.08 -1.30 -25.29
N LEU A 620 -11.23 -1.71 -24.34
CA LEU A 620 -11.30 -1.24 -22.95
C LEU A 620 -11.06 0.27 -22.85
N GLN A 621 -10.01 0.79 -23.49
CA GLN A 621 -9.72 2.23 -23.48
C GLN A 621 -10.83 3.06 -24.12
N LYS A 622 -11.43 2.60 -25.22
CA LYS A 622 -12.61 3.24 -25.83
C LYS A 622 -13.80 3.29 -24.88
N ARG A 623 -14.02 2.24 -24.09
CA ARG A 623 -15.13 2.17 -23.14
C ARG A 623 -14.93 3.11 -21.95
N VAL A 624 -13.70 3.14 -21.43
CA VAL A 624 -13.36 3.80 -20.15
C VAL A 624 -13.05 5.28 -20.34
N LEU A 625 -12.19 5.58 -21.31
CA LEU A 625 -11.65 6.92 -21.53
C LEU A 625 -12.33 7.63 -22.70
N GLY A 626 -13.07 6.88 -23.52
CA GLY A 626 -13.63 7.35 -24.77
C GLY A 626 -12.66 7.22 -25.95
N GLU A 627 -13.21 7.37 -27.15
CA GLU A 627 -12.47 7.23 -28.41
C GLU A 627 -11.49 8.39 -28.66
N ASP A 628 -11.77 9.55 -28.08
CA ASP A 628 -11.03 10.81 -28.27
C ASP A 628 -9.81 10.95 -27.35
N HIS A 629 -9.65 10.03 -26.38
CA HIS A 629 -8.61 10.12 -25.37
C HIS A 629 -7.20 9.87 -25.96
N PRO A 630 -6.17 10.65 -25.56
CA PRO A 630 -4.80 10.49 -26.07
C PRO A 630 -4.26 9.05 -25.99
N SER A 631 -4.49 8.35 -24.88
CA SER A 631 -4.08 6.94 -24.72
C SER A 631 -4.77 6.00 -25.71
N THR A 632 -6.07 6.21 -25.99
CA THR A 632 -6.83 5.44 -26.98
C THR A 632 -6.24 5.64 -28.38
N LEU A 633 -5.86 6.88 -28.72
CA LEU A 633 -5.23 7.20 -30.01
C LEU A 633 -3.86 6.52 -30.16
N VAL A 634 -3.06 6.46 -29.08
CA VAL A 634 -1.80 5.71 -29.07
C VAL A 634 -2.05 4.20 -29.30
N ALA A 635 -3.05 3.62 -28.63
CA ALA A 635 -3.39 2.20 -28.83
C ALA A 635 -3.86 1.93 -30.27
N MET A 636 -4.69 2.79 -30.86
CA MET A 636 -5.10 2.69 -32.27
C MET A 636 -3.90 2.72 -33.21
N ASN A 637 -2.99 3.68 -33.02
CA ASN A 637 -1.75 3.79 -33.81
C ASN A 637 -0.88 2.54 -33.70
N ASN A 638 -0.74 1.98 -32.49
CA ASN A 638 0.07 0.79 -32.25
C ASN A 638 -0.58 -0.49 -32.82
N LEU A 639 -1.91 -0.58 -32.78
CA LEU A 639 -2.65 -1.64 -33.44
C LEU A 639 -2.52 -1.54 -34.97
N ALA A 640 -2.57 -0.33 -35.53
CA ALA A 640 -2.39 -0.11 -36.97
C ALA A 640 -1.02 -0.61 -37.45
N TRP A 641 0.05 -0.32 -36.71
CA TRP A 641 1.36 -0.92 -36.97
C TRP A 641 1.35 -2.44 -36.91
N THR A 642 0.67 -3.03 -35.93
CA THR A 642 0.59 -4.50 -35.79
C THR A 642 -0.10 -5.14 -37.01
N ARG A 643 -1.19 -4.53 -37.47
CA ARG A 643 -1.91 -4.96 -38.68
C ARG A 643 -1.03 -4.87 -39.93
N SER A 644 -0.17 -3.86 -40.03
CA SER A 644 0.77 -3.74 -41.15
C SER A 644 1.84 -4.84 -41.12
N TYR A 645 2.37 -5.20 -39.94
CA TYR A 645 3.28 -6.35 -39.81
C TYR A 645 2.61 -7.69 -40.18
N LEU A 646 1.30 -7.81 -40.02
CA LEU A 646 0.51 -8.97 -40.43
C LEU A 646 0.11 -8.94 -41.93
N GLY A 647 0.55 -7.95 -42.70
CA GLY A 647 0.20 -7.77 -44.11
C GLY A 647 -1.22 -7.27 -44.37
N ARG A 648 -1.95 -6.86 -43.33
CA ARG A 648 -3.33 -6.31 -43.42
C ARG A 648 -3.28 -4.80 -43.65
N TRP A 649 -2.68 -4.41 -44.77
CA TRP A 649 -2.35 -3.01 -45.10
C TRP A 649 -3.56 -2.07 -45.10
N ASP A 650 -4.67 -2.48 -45.72
CA ASP A 650 -5.86 -1.63 -45.86
C ASP A 650 -6.53 -1.36 -44.49
N GLU A 651 -6.50 -2.34 -43.57
CA GLU A 651 -7.00 -2.18 -42.20
C GLU A 651 -6.09 -1.26 -41.38
N ALA A 652 -4.76 -1.40 -41.54
CA ALA A 652 -3.79 -0.51 -40.91
C ALA A 652 -3.97 0.94 -41.37
N GLU A 653 -4.10 1.16 -42.67
CA GLU A 653 -4.29 2.47 -43.28
C GLU A 653 -5.59 3.13 -42.81
N ALA A 654 -6.70 2.39 -42.80
CA ALA A 654 -7.98 2.87 -42.29
C ALA A 654 -7.87 3.29 -40.81
N LEU A 655 -7.17 2.52 -39.99
CA LEU A 655 -7.00 2.82 -38.58
C LEU A 655 -6.12 4.05 -38.35
N PHE A 656 -5.01 4.21 -39.09
CA PHE A 656 -4.18 5.43 -39.05
C PHE A 656 -4.97 6.67 -39.43
N HIS A 657 -5.73 6.62 -40.54
CA HIS A 657 -6.57 7.76 -40.96
C HIS A 657 -7.59 8.12 -39.88
N LYS A 658 -8.21 7.13 -39.26
CA LYS A 658 -9.16 7.36 -38.15
C LYS A 658 -8.46 8.01 -36.95
N THR A 659 -7.30 7.50 -36.53
CA THR A 659 -6.51 8.07 -35.43
C THR A 659 -6.12 9.52 -35.71
N ILE A 660 -5.66 9.82 -36.93
CA ILE A 660 -5.27 11.16 -37.34
C ILE A 660 -6.47 12.10 -37.30
N SER A 661 -7.60 11.71 -37.89
CA SER A 661 -8.80 12.55 -37.93
C SER A 661 -9.30 12.92 -36.53
N ILE A 662 -9.27 11.98 -35.59
CA ILE A 662 -9.63 12.25 -34.20
C ILE A 662 -8.60 13.16 -33.52
N ALA A 663 -7.30 12.88 -33.68
CA ALA A 663 -6.22 13.69 -33.12
C ALA A 663 -6.26 15.15 -33.62
N GLU A 664 -6.59 15.35 -34.90
CA GLU A 664 -6.80 16.69 -35.47
C GLU A 664 -7.98 17.42 -34.80
N ARG A 665 -9.10 16.73 -34.57
CA ARG A 665 -10.27 17.31 -33.90
C ARG A 665 -10.01 17.65 -32.43
N THR A 666 -9.27 16.81 -31.72
CA THR A 666 -9.11 16.91 -30.26
C THR A 666 -7.90 17.75 -29.85
N LEU A 667 -6.75 17.55 -30.50
CA LEU A 667 -5.46 18.19 -30.18
C LEU A 667 -5.10 19.31 -31.15
N GLY A 668 -5.68 19.31 -32.36
CA GLY A 668 -5.34 20.22 -33.44
C GLY A 668 -4.20 19.72 -34.33
N ASN A 669 -4.18 20.20 -35.57
CA ASN A 669 -3.25 19.72 -36.60
C ASN A 669 -1.78 20.00 -36.27
N ARG A 670 -1.48 21.06 -35.52
CA ARG A 670 -0.10 21.43 -35.16
C ARG A 670 0.44 20.72 -33.91
N HIS A 671 -0.36 19.86 -33.28
CA HIS A 671 0.08 19.13 -32.10
C HIS A 671 1.18 18.12 -32.47
N PRO A 672 2.30 18.03 -31.72
CA PRO A 672 3.40 17.10 -32.04
C PRO A 672 2.94 15.64 -32.20
N THR A 673 2.00 15.20 -31.37
CA THR A 673 1.43 13.83 -31.45
C THR A 673 0.65 13.61 -32.75
N THR A 674 -0.15 14.58 -33.20
CA THR A 674 -0.89 14.49 -34.47
C THR A 674 0.07 14.40 -35.65
N GLN A 675 1.15 15.20 -35.64
CA GLN A 675 2.19 15.15 -36.66
C GLN A 675 2.92 13.79 -36.68
N LYS A 676 3.17 13.19 -35.51
CA LYS A 676 3.75 11.85 -35.41
C LYS A 676 2.85 10.78 -36.05
N TYR A 677 1.53 10.88 -35.88
CA TYR A 677 0.60 9.94 -36.53
C TYR A 677 0.60 10.07 -38.05
N PHE A 678 0.69 11.29 -38.58
CA PHE A 678 0.90 11.52 -40.02
C PHE A 678 2.20 10.88 -40.52
N GLN A 679 3.31 11.06 -39.80
CA GLN A 679 4.59 10.44 -40.14
C GLN A 679 4.51 8.91 -40.13
N ASN A 680 3.82 8.32 -39.14
CA ASN A 680 3.64 6.87 -39.06
C ASN A 680 2.85 6.31 -40.25
N LEU A 681 1.79 7.01 -40.69
CA LEU A 681 1.03 6.63 -41.88
C LEU A 681 1.95 6.63 -43.12
N GLN A 682 2.74 7.70 -43.31
CA GLN A 682 3.68 7.81 -44.44
C GLN A 682 4.75 6.71 -44.40
N LEU A 683 5.30 6.39 -43.22
CA LEU A 683 6.27 5.32 -43.05
C LEU A 683 5.68 3.95 -43.37
N MET A 684 4.43 3.70 -42.97
CA MET A 684 3.74 2.45 -43.29
C MET A 684 3.46 2.32 -44.79
N GLN A 685 3.00 3.39 -45.45
CA GLN A 685 2.78 3.41 -46.90
C GLN A 685 4.09 3.16 -47.67
N ALA A 686 5.18 3.84 -47.28
CA ALA A 686 6.49 3.61 -47.88
C ALA A 686 6.95 2.16 -47.73
N ARG A 687 6.65 1.52 -46.58
CA ARG A 687 6.95 0.10 -46.35
C ARG A 687 6.11 -0.83 -47.23
N ARG A 688 4.80 -0.56 -47.37
CA ARG A 688 3.88 -1.29 -48.27
C ARG A 688 4.36 -1.26 -49.71
N ASP A 689 4.94 -0.13 -50.16
CA ASP A 689 5.44 0.01 -51.52
C ASP A 689 6.77 -0.73 -51.77
N THR A 690 7.47 -1.14 -50.70
CA THR A 690 8.76 -1.86 -50.76
C THR A 690 8.68 -3.38 -50.54
N GLU A 691 7.56 -3.88 -50.01
CA GLU A 691 7.27 -5.30 -49.78
C GLU A 691 6.31 -5.84 -50.84
#